data_AF-A0A2T5GIL5-F1
#
_entry.id   AF-A0A2T5GIL5-F1
#
_cell.length_a   1.000
_cell.length_b   1.000
_cell.length_c   1.000
_cell.angle_alpha   90.00
_cell.angle_beta   90.00
_cell.angle_gamma   90.00
#
_symmetry.space_group_name_H-M   'P 1'
#
loop_
_entity.id
_entity.type
_entity.pdbx_description
1 polymer ?
#
loop_
_entity_poly.entity_id
_entity_poly.type
_entity_poly.pdbx_seq_one_letter_code
_entity_poly.pdbx_strand_id
1 'polypeptide(L)'
;MTARPQLTALVITAFRGSTGTLRIDFDKKKKLALIYGENGTGKTTICDAFEFLARGEIGSLKDRGIGSGLAKYWPSAGRSPGDVSVTLTTEAGACAGTIAASKVVVAPIKDRPRVEILRRGMLLKLIEATPGGRYEEIKRFIDISAYEQSEDALKSQLLALRREKDALAAEETQYLVQLNDFYEHDGKQAGVNAVTWAEGRLAEATTDATADIKAVEQLRLAYLTLTSFPDLFATAGTADDRAEKAVANAESAEQALAGAGSGPELVALLQAGQQLLADHAIVAECPLCESRERIAGLRDAIERRLARLETMRQASDDRRRAQTAVQGTRARLADLRAAYASAVATFNERLAGREWPVEVVRPGEPAPTDISRLQNWLATADVASQSWSSAETTWRNRANSRIMLRKAFDRYTAAAEKREEWAALEPRLDAASKILVAERQMFVDGIITDIAKTVGDLYERIHPGEGLNKIAMPLDPKQRASLLLRAEFAGQDAPPAAYFSQSHLDTLGLCVFLALALRERADDTILILDDVLGSIDEPHVDRVVEMIYAVSQRFRHAIVTTHYRPWREKYRWGFVKPGQECQFVELTGWAIKDGMRLSSTRPETERLKDLLTHSPVDTQAVCGKAGVILEAALDHLTLKYGCAVPRKIGEAYTVSDLLPNINGKLRKALRAEICEDGVVVASTELGPILDELTRIAQARNVFGAHFKEITFELMDADAIGFAQQVVALADALVCPTYGWPGSNKSGSYWRNSGDTRRLHPLQKPS
;
A
#
# COMPACT_ATOMS: atom_id res chain seq x y z
N MET A 1 -0.87 35.29 10.67
CA MET A 1 -1.77 34.19 10.27
C MET A 1 -2.94 34.78 9.50
N THR A 2 -3.04 34.54 8.21
CA THR A 2 -4.21 34.94 7.41
C THR A 2 -5.42 34.14 7.88
N ALA A 3 -6.50 34.80 8.27
CA ALA A 3 -7.73 34.13 8.68
C ALA A 3 -8.20 33.19 7.56
N ARG A 4 -8.47 31.92 7.88
CA ARG A 4 -8.96 30.95 6.91
C ARG A 4 -10.42 31.26 6.54
N PRO A 5 -10.83 31.00 5.28
CA PRO A 5 -12.13 31.37 4.75
C PRO A 5 -13.27 30.73 5.55
N GLN A 6 -14.24 31.54 5.99
CA GLN A 6 -15.40 31.05 6.75
C GLN A 6 -16.37 30.27 5.87
N LEU A 7 -17.19 29.42 6.50
CA LEU A 7 -18.31 28.75 5.83
C LEU A 7 -19.37 29.78 5.46
N THR A 8 -20.01 29.60 4.31
CA THR A 8 -21.06 30.51 3.83
C THR A 8 -22.36 29.79 3.53
N ALA A 9 -22.32 28.60 2.92
CA ALA A 9 -23.52 27.81 2.68
C ALA A 9 -23.22 26.32 2.50
N LEU A 10 -24.15 25.47 2.93
CA LEU A 10 -24.23 24.05 2.57
C LEU A 10 -25.52 23.82 1.79
N VAL A 11 -25.42 23.19 0.62
CA VAL A 11 -26.55 22.79 -0.22
C VAL A 11 -26.53 21.27 -0.36
N ILE A 12 -27.64 20.61 -0.04
CA ILE A 12 -27.80 19.16 -0.09
C ILE A 12 -29.00 18.85 -0.99
N THR A 13 -28.81 18.05 -2.04
CA THR A 13 -29.87 17.67 -2.98
C THR A 13 -29.91 16.15 -3.14
N ALA A 14 -31.12 15.58 -3.04
CA ALA A 14 -31.40 14.15 -3.26
C ALA A 14 -30.51 13.19 -2.45
N PHE A 15 -30.00 13.62 -1.30
CA PHE A 15 -29.05 12.88 -0.47
C PHE A 15 -29.69 12.52 0.87
N ARG A 16 -29.73 11.22 1.18
CA ARG A 16 -30.27 10.66 2.43
C ARG A 16 -31.66 11.23 2.75
N GLY A 17 -31.83 11.94 3.87
CA GLY A 17 -33.09 12.57 4.26
C GLY A 17 -33.51 13.78 3.41
N SER A 18 -32.64 14.32 2.55
CA SER A 18 -32.94 15.49 1.72
C SER A 18 -33.57 15.08 0.38
N THR A 19 -34.86 14.72 0.36
CA THR A 19 -35.57 14.32 -0.87
C THR A 19 -35.71 15.46 -1.90
N GLY A 20 -35.69 16.71 -1.43
CA GLY A 20 -35.51 17.94 -2.22
C GLY A 20 -34.14 18.61 -1.99
N THR A 21 -34.00 19.89 -2.38
CA THR A 21 -32.79 20.69 -2.12
C THR A 21 -32.92 21.43 -0.78
N LEU A 22 -32.08 21.07 0.19
CA LEU A 22 -31.89 21.81 1.43
C LEU A 22 -30.75 22.81 1.28
N ARG A 23 -30.93 24.05 1.71
CA ARG A 23 -29.87 25.06 1.82
C ARG A 23 -29.77 25.58 3.25
N ILE A 24 -28.56 25.51 3.83
CA ILE A 24 -28.23 26.12 5.11
C ILE A 24 -27.20 27.22 4.84
N ASP A 25 -27.56 28.48 5.10
CA ASP A 25 -26.64 29.61 5.05
C ASP A 25 -25.93 29.73 6.41
N PHE A 26 -24.61 29.90 6.42
CA PHE A 26 -23.82 30.04 7.64
C PHE A 26 -23.53 31.51 7.96
N ASP A 27 -23.64 31.88 9.23
CA ASP A 27 -23.27 33.20 9.72
C ASP A 27 -21.74 33.32 9.80
N LYS A 28 -21.16 34.17 8.96
CA LYS A 28 -19.71 34.38 8.84
C LYS A 28 -19.05 34.88 10.14
N LYS A 29 -19.83 35.50 11.04
CA LYS A 29 -19.32 36.02 12.32
C LYS A 29 -19.27 34.93 13.40
N LYS A 30 -19.94 33.79 13.18
CA LYS A 30 -20.12 32.75 14.20
C LYS A 30 -19.40 31.48 13.80
N LYS A 31 -18.59 30.96 14.73
CA LYS A 31 -17.85 29.70 14.54
C LYS A 31 -18.62 28.45 14.93
N LEU A 32 -19.79 28.58 15.55
CA LEU A 32 -20.61 27.46 15.99
C LEU A 32 -22.01 27.57 15.38
N ALA A 33 -22.44 26.51 14.69
CA ALA A 33 -23.81 26.30 14.26
C ALA A 33 -24.46 25.17 15.07
N LEU A 34 -25.49 25.53 15.85
CA LEU A 34 -26.33 24.59 16.59
C LEU A 34 -27.53 24.22 15.73
N ILE A 35 -27.63 22.95 15.34
CA ILE A 35 -28.71 22.39 14.55
C ILE A 35 -29.63 21.58 15.46
N TYR A 36 -30.74 22.17 15.87
CA TYR A 36 -31.75 21.49 16.65
C TYR A 36 -32.78 20.79 15.75
N GLY A 37 -33.28 19.64 16.18
CA GLY A 37 -34.46 19.03 15.58
C GLY A 37 -34.92 17.81 16.36
N GLU A 38 -36.20 17.47 16.26
CA GLU A 38 -36.72 16.22 16.83
C GLU A 38 -36.12 14.99 16.13
N ASN A 39 -36.35 13.80 16.70
CA ASN A 39 -35.90 12.55 16.08
C ASN A 39 -36.58 12.35 14.72
N GLY A 40 -35.83 11.92 13.72
CA GLY A 40 -36.34 11.72 12.35
C GLY A 40 -36.38 12.97 11.45
N THR A 41 -35.97 14.15 11.94
CA THR A 41 -35.97 15.41 11.14
C THR A 41 -34.82 15.56 10.14
N GLY A 42 -33.86 14.62 10.12
CA GLY A 42 -32.73 14.63 9.18
C GLY A 42 -31.42 15.23 9.68
N LYS A 43 -31.26 15.49 10.99
CA LYS A 43 -30.00 15.98 11.61
C LYS A 43 -28.74 15.26 11.09
N THR A 44 -28.70 13.93 11.20
CA THR A 44 -27.57 13.10 10.74
C THR A 44 -27.33 13.21 9.24
N THR A 45 -28.33 13.55 8.41
CA THR A 45 -28.12 13.78 6.96
C THR A 45 -27.20 14.97 6.72
N ILE A 46 -27.28 16.01 7.55
CA ILE A 46 -26.39 17.18 7.45
C ILE A 46 -24.97 16.78 7.81
N CYS A 47 -24.79 16.03 8.90
CA CYS A 47 -23.50 15.50 9.32
C CYS A 47 -22.88 14.59 8.25
N ASP A 48 -23.68 13.71 7.67
CA ASP A 48 -23.27 12.81 6.59
C ASP A 48 -22.87 13.57 5.32
N ALA A 49 -23.47 14.73 5.05
CA ALA A 49 -23.11 15.55 3.89
C ALA A 49 -21.69 16.12 4.00
N PHE A 50 -21.28 16.54 5.20
CA PHE A 50 -19.90 16.95 5.45
C PHE A 50 -18.91 15.79 5.36
N GLU A 51 -19.26 14.62 5.90
CA GLU A 51 -18.39 13.44 5.78
C GLU A 51 -18.28 12.95 4.33
N PHE A 52 -19.38 13.02 3.58
CA PHE A 52 -19.42 12.73 2.14
C PHE A 52 -18.45 13.62 1.36
N LEU A 53 -18.42 14.93 1.66
CA LEU A 53 -17.44 15.85 1.06
C LEU A 53 -16.01 15.55 1.53
N ALA A 54 -15.78 15.34 2.83
CA ALA A 54 -14.44 15.23 3.39
C ALA A 54 -13.77 13.87 3.11
N ARG A 55 -14.54 12.78 3.18
CA ARG A 55 -14.03 11.39 3.14
C ARG A 55 -14.58 10.58 1.96
N GLY A 56 -15.68 11.02 1.34
CA GLY A 56 -16.30 10.27 0.23
C GLY A 56 -17.10 9.06 0.72
N GLU A 57 -17.54 9.08 1.97
CA GLU A 57 -18.21 7.98 2.64
C GLU A 57 -19.35 8.50 3.53
N ILE A 58 -20.23 7.59 3.99
CA ILE A 58 -21.27 7.88 4.97
C ILE A 58 -21.10 6.95 6.17
N GLY A 59 -20.51 7.48 7.24
CA GLY A 59 -20.20 6.76 8.46
C GLY A 59 -21.42 6.44 9.32
N SER A 60 -22.53 7.19 9.22
CA SER A 60 -23.74 6.92 10.02
C SER A 60 -24.40 5.57 9.71
N LEU A 61 -24.12 5.02 8.52
CA LEU A 61 -24.62 3.73 8.05
C LEU A 61 -23.68 2.57 8.36
N LYS A 62 -22.42 2.86 8.71
CA LYS A 62 -21.45 1.84 9.12
C LYS A 62 -21.94 1.21 10.42
N ASP A 63 -21.66 -0.08 10.59
CA ASP A 63 -21.96 -0.88 11.79
C ASP A 63 -23.45 -1.01 12.16
N ARG A 64 -24.37 -0.64 11.25
CA ARG A 64 -25.82 -0.86 11.43
C ARG A 64 -26.31 -2.23 10.93
N GLY A 65 -25.41 -3.18 10.69
CA GLY A 65 -25.75 -4.53 10.19
C GLY A 65 -26.25 -4.56 8.74
N ILE A 66 -26.04 -3.49 7.95
CA ILE A 66 -26.58 -3.33 6.58
C ILE A 66 -25.74 -4.08 5.52
N GLY A 67 -24.57 -4.61 5.89
CA GLY A 67 -23.68 -5.36 5.00
C GLY A 67 -22.94 -4.48 3.97
N SER A 68 -22.39 -5.10 2.93
CA SER A 68 -21.69 -4.40 1.85
C SER A 68 -22.67 -3.70 0.89
N GLY A 69 -22.19 -2.67 0.19
CA GLY A 69 -23.00 -1.93 -0.78
C GLY A 69 -23.83 -0.78 -0.18
N LEU A 70 -23.33 -0.09 0.84
CA LEU A 70 -23.99 1.06 1.48
C LEU A 70 -24.34 2.19 0.50
N ALA A 71 -23.60 2.31 -0.62
CA ALA A 71 -23.78 3.34 -1.64
C ALA A 71 -25.19 3.39 -2.22
N LYS A 72 -25.92 2.27 -2.25
CA LYS A 72 -27.31 2.22 -2.73
C LYS A 72 -28.31 2.96 -1.83
N TYR A 73 -27.92 3.28 -0.59
CA TYR A 73 -28.74 3.98 0.40
C TYR A 73 -28.31 5.44 0.61
N TRP A 74 -27.39 5.94 -0.21
CA TRP A 74 -26.94 7.33 -0.16
C TRP A 74 -27.92 8.29 -0.85
N PRO A 75 -28.47 7.95 -2.04
CA PRO A 75 -29.54 8.75 -2.61
C PRO A 75 -30.79 8.70 -1.74
N SER A 76 -31.57 9.77 -1.76
CA SER A 76 -32.89 9.79 -1.15
C SER A 76 -33.82 8.74 -1.80
N ALA A 77 -34.83 8.30 -1.05
CA ALA A 77 -35.79 7.33 -1.56
C ALA A 77 -36.41 7.81 -2.89
N GLY A 78 -36.37 6.95 -3.92
CA GLY A 78 -36.87 7.26 -5.27
C GLY A 78 -35.93 8.09 -6.15
N ARG A 79 -34.70 8.39 -5.70
CA ARG A 79 -33.68 9.10 -6.48
C ARG A 79 -32.57 8.16 -6.94
N SER A 80 -31.91 8.53 -8.03
CA SER A 80 -30.74 7.82 -8.56
C SER A 80 -29.44 8.40 -7.98
N PRO A 81 -28.32 7.66 -8.01
CA PRO A 81 -27.02 8.20 -7.62
C PRO A 81 -26.61 9.48 -8.36
N GLY A 82 -27.00 9.63 -9.63
CA GLY A 82 -26.69 10.83 -10.43
C GLY A 82 -27.42 12.09 -9.97
N ASP A 83 -28.51 11.96 -9.22
CA ASP A 83 -29.27 13.10 -8.68
C ASP A 83 -28.60 13.69 -7.43
N VAL A 84 -27.68 12.95 -6.79
CA VAL A 84 -27.04 13.35 -5.54
C VAL A 84 -26.05 14.48 -5.79
N SER A 85 -26.26 15.59 -5.09
CA SER A 85 -25.30 16.69 -5.03
C SER A 85 -25.21 17.27 -3.62
N VAL A 86 -23.99 17.41 -3.13
CA VAL A 86 -23.69 18.12 -1.88
C VAL A 86 -22.68 19.21 -2.21
N THR A 87 -22.99 20.47 -1.91
CA THR A 87 -22.09 21.60 -2.20
C THR A 87 -21.82 22.37 -0.92
N LEU A 88 -20.54 22.58 -0.60
CA LEU A 88 -20.10 23.45 0.49
C LEU A 88 -19.43 24.69 -0.11
N THR A 89 -19.94 25.86 0.27
CA THR A 89 -19.42 27.17 -0.16
C THR A 89 -18.71 27.83 1.00
N THR A 90 -17.52 28.37 0.73
CA THR A 90 -16.67 29.09 1.67
C THR A 90 -16.27 30.43 1.06
N GLU A 91 -15.69 31.34 1.84
CA GLU A 91 -15.25 32.64 1.32
C GLU A 91 -14.16 32.54 0.24
N ALA A 92 -13.40 31.43 0.18
CA ALA A 92 -12.35 31.23 -0.83
C ALA A 92 -12.83 30.49 -2.09
N GLY A 93 -14.00 29.85 -2.05
CA GLY A 93 -14.47 28.97 -3.11
C GLY A 93 -15.48 27.95 -2.63
N ALA A 94 -15.97 27.14 -3.57
CA ALA A 94 -16.95 26.08 -3.31
C ALA A 94 -16.46 24.74 -3.83
N CYS A 95 -16.77 23.66 -3.10
CA CYS A 95 -16.59 22.30 -3.57
C CYS A 95 -17.94 21.57 -3.64
N ALA A 96 -18.12 20.76 -4.68
CA ALA A 96 -19.30 19.92 -4.87
C ALA A 96 -18.92 18.44 -4.90
N GLY A 97 -19.58 17.64 -4.08
CA GLY A 97 -19.56 16.18 -4.10
C GLY A 97 -20.74 15.63 -4.90
N THR A 98 -20.45 14.73 -5.83
CA THR A 98 -21.44 14.00 -6.64
C THR A 98 -21.09 12.52 -6.69
N ILE A 99 -22.03 11.66 -7.09
CA ILE A 99 -21.76 10.22 -7.29
C ILE A 99 -21.64 9.95 -8.79
N ALA A 100 -20.44 9.58 -9.25
CA ALA A 100 -20.18 9.21 -10.63
C ALA A 100 -19.54 7.82 -10.67
N ALA A 101 -20.04 6.93 -11.55
CA ALA A 101 -19.56 5.55 -11.69
C ALA A 101 -19.42 4.81 -10.34
N SER A 102 -20.41 4.95 -9.46
CA SER A 102 -20.44 4.35 -8.12
C SER A 102 -19.34 4.81 -7.15
N LYS A 103 -18.67 5.92 -7.44
CA LYS A 103 -17.68 6.56 -6.56
C LYS A 103 -18.06 8.01 -6.27
N VAL A 104 -17.64 8.51 -5.11
CA VAL A 104 -17.79 9.93 -4.77
C VAL A 104 -16.70 10.72 -5.47
N VAL A 105 -17.10 11.75 -6.21
CA VAL A 105 -16.20 12.72 -6.83
C VAL A 105 -16.45 14.07 -6.19
N VAL A 106 -15.41 14.66 -5.60
CA VAL A 106 -15.45 16.00 -5.00
C VAL A 106 -14.59 16.94 -5.83
N ALA A 107 -15.19 18.00 -6.37
CA ALA A 107 -14.52 18.96 -7.25
C ALA A 107 -14.78 20.42 -6.81
N PRO A 108 -13.73 21.28 -6.81
CA PRO A 108 -12.33 20.94 -6.99
C PRO A 108 -11.73 20.31 -5.71
N ILE A 109 -10.76 19.40 -5.87
CA ILE A 109 -10.15 18.65 -4.75
C ILE A 109 -9.45 19.58 -3.73
N LYS A 110 -8.87 20.69 -4.19
CA LYS A 110 -8.17 21.68 -3.34
C LYS A 110 -9.08 22.33 -2.29
N ASP A 111 -10.38 22.41 -2.56
CA ASP A 111 -11.37 23.06 -1.68
C ASP A 111 -12.12 22.03 -0.80
N ARG A 112 -11.68 20.77 -0.83
CA ARG A 112 -12.24 19.69 -0.02
C ARG A 112 -12.08 20.00 1.47
N PRO A 113 -13.16 19.95 2.28
CA PRO A 113 -13.08 20.32 3.67
C PRO A 113 -12.38 19.23 4.50
N ARG A 114 -11.64 19.65 5.52
CA ARG A 114 -11.20 18.78 6.60
C ARG A 114 -12.29 18.70 7.66
N VAL A 115 -12.75 17.49 7.98
CA VAL A 115 -13.87 17.27 8.91
C VAL A 115 -13.49 16.21 9.94
N GLU A 116 -13.68 16.53 11.21
CA GLU A 116 -13.70 15.55 12.29
C GLU A 116 -15.12 15.44 12.84
N ILE A 117 -15.65 14.22 12.82
CA ILE A 117 -17.03 13.92 13.20
C ILE A 117 -17.07 12.92 14.35
N LEU A 118 -17.79 13.29 15.41
CA LEU A 118 -18.14 12.41 16.51
C LEU A 118 -19.63 12.13 16.49
N ARG A 119 -19.98 10.85 16.55
CA ARG A 119 -21.36 10.38 16.64
C ARG A 119 -21.53 9.65 17.97
N ARG A 120 -22.77 9.57 18.45
CA ARG A 120 -23.10 8.82 19.68
C ARG A 120 -22.47 7.41 19.73
N GLY A 121 -22.61 6.63 18.66
CA GLY A 121 -22.06 5.26 18.59
C GLY A 121 -20.52 5.16 18.60
N MET A 122 -19.81 6.29 18.51
CA MET A 122 -18.34 6.34 18.57
C MET A 122 -17.82 6.71 19.97
N LEU A 123 -18.65 7.29 20.84
CA LEU A 123 -18.24 7.74 22.19
C LEU A 123 -17.63 6.60 22.99
N LEU A 124 -18.29 5.44 22.99
CA LEU A 124 -17.88 4.27 23.75
C LEU A 124 -16.84 3.42 23.05
N LYS A 125 -16.74 3.46 21.71
CA LYS A 125 -15.74 2.67 20.97
C LYS A 125 -14.32 2.99 21.43
N LEU A 126 -14.03 4.25 21.72
CA LEU A 126 -12.72 4.69 22.20
C LEU A 126 -12.43 4.28 23.66
N ILE A 127 -13.46 3.92 24.44
CA ILE A 127 -13.36 3.64 25.87
C ILE A 127 -13.43 2.13 26.15
N GLU A 128 -14.36 1.44 25.50
CA GLU A 128 -14.67 0.02 25.71
C GLU A 128 -13.86 -0.92 24.81
N ALA A 129 -13.20 -0.42 23.77
CA ALA A 129 -12.38 -1.27 22.91
C ALA A 129 -11.18 -1.86 23.67
N THR A 130 -10.68 -2.98 23.16
CA THR A 130 -9.43 -3.58 23.63
C THR A 130 -8.27 -2.59 23.48
N PRO A 131 -7.17 -2.72 24.24
CA PRO A 131 -6.02 -1.82 24.12
C PRO A 131 -5.51 -1.63 22.68
N GLY A 132 -5.46 -2.71 21.89
CA GLY A 132 -5.10 -2.65 20.47
C GLY A 132 -6.16 -1.94 19.61
N GLY A 133 -7.45 -2.21 19.85
CA GLY A 133 -8.53 -1.50 19.15
C GLY A 133 -8.54 0.01 19.44
N ARG A 134 -8.27 0.41 20.68
CA ARG A 134 -8.15 1.83 21.07
C ARG A 134 -6.96 2.48 20.38
N TYR A 135 -5.82 1.80 20.30
CA TYR A 135 -4.66 2.30 19.55
C TYR A 135 -5.01 2.50 18.07
N GLU A 136 -5.67 1.55 17.41
CA GLU A 136 -6.05 1.68 16.00
C GLU A 136 -7.00 2.86 15.72
N GLU A 137 -7.96 3.13 16.60
CA GLU A 137 -8.85 4.29 16.46
C GLU A 137 -8.09 5.63 16.54
N ILE A 138 -7.04 5.70 17.37
CA ILE A 138 -6.25 6.94 17.53
C ILE A 138 -5.02 7.01 16.62
N LYS A 139 -4.60 5.89 16.02
CA LYS A 139 -3.37 5.76 15.20
C LYS A 139 -3.32 6.79 14.07
N ARG A 140 -4.45 7.12 13.46
CA ARG A 140 -4.51 8.14 12.41
C ARG A 140 -4.10 9.54 12.87
N PHE A 141 -4.21 9.82 14.16
CA PHE A 141 -3.79 11.08 14.79
C PHE A 141 -2.32 11.02 15.26
N ILE A 142 -1.67 9.86 15.16
CA ILE A 142 -0.28 9.60 15.53
C ILE A 142 0.41 9.02 14.29
N ASP A 143 0.71 9.87 13.31
CA ASP A 143 1.41 9.44 12.10
C ASP A 143 2.88 9.10 12.40
N ILE A 144 3.14 7.81 12.59
CA ILE A 144 4.48 7.25 12.76
C ILE A 144 4.80 6.15 11.73
N SER A 145 3.95 6.04 10.71
CA SER A 145 3.99 4.94 9.73
C SER A 145 5.35 4.83 9.02
N ALA A 146 5.95 5.97 8.66
CA ALA A 146 7.26 6.03 8.02
C ALA A 146 8.40 5.55 8.94
N TYR A 147 8.29 5.82 10.24
CA TYR A 147 9.29 5.37 11.22
C TYR A 147 9.18 3.86 11.46
N GLU A 148 7.95 3.34 11.59
CA GLU A 148 7.70 1.89 11.72
C GLU A 148 8.26 1.11 10.51
N GLN A 149 8.04 1.61 9.29
CA GLN A 149 8.61 1.00 8.07
C GLN A 149 10.15 0.99 8.09
N SER A 150 10.75 2.08 8.57
CA SER A 150 12.21 2.20 8.67
C SER A 150 12.79 1.24 9.73
N GLU A 151 12.13 1.10 10.87
CA GLU A 151 12.49 0.13 11.92
C GLU A 151 12.41 -1.32 11.41
N ASP A 152 11.31 -1.66 10.73
CA ASP A 152 11.11 -3.01 10.20
C ASP A 152 12.11 -3.35 9.09
N ALA A 153 12.46 -2.37 8.24
CA ALA A 153 13.51 -2.52 7.23
C ALA A 153 14.88 -2.80 7.88
N LEU A 154 15.27 -2.01 8.90
CA LEU A 154 16.54 -2.21 9.60
C LEU A 154 16.59 -3.55 10.35
N LYS A 155 15.48 -3.94 11.00
CA LYS A 155 15.36 -5.24 11.66
C LYS A 155 15.49 -6.39 10.66
N SER A 156 14.90 -6.25 9.48
CA SER A 156 15.01 -7.25 8.40
C SER A 156 16.44 -7.35 7.88
N GLN A 157 17.14 -6.22 7.71
CA GLN A 157 18.55 -6.21 7.33
C GLN A 157 19.46 -6.85 8.40
N LEU A 158 19.21 -6.58 9.68
CA LEU A 158 19.97 -7.21 10.78
C LEU A 158 19.76 -8.74 10.80
N LEU A 159 18.54 -9.22 10.56
CA LEU A 159 18.26 -10.65 10.46
C LEU A 159 18.93 -11.28 9.24
N ALA A 160 18.92 -10.60 8.09
CA ALA A 160 19.60 -11.06 6.88
C ALA A 160 21.12 -11.16 7.11
N LEU A 161 21.73 -10.12 7.70
CA LEU A 161 23.14 -10.10 8.06
C LEU A 161 23.51 -11.27 8.98
N ARG A 162 22.74 -11.51 10.05
CA ARG A 162 22.98 -12.65 10.96
C ARG A 162 22.99 -13.97 10.22
N ARG A 163 22.01 -14.20 9.34
CA ARG A 163 21.95 -15.42 8.50
C ARG A 163 23.14 -15.54 7.55
N GLU A 164 23.54 -14.45 6.91
CA GLU A 164 24.71 -14.44 6.02
C GLU A 164 26.00 -14.70 6.78
N LYS A 165 26.17 -14.10 7.97
CA LYS A 165 27.32 -14.34 8.85
C LYS A 165 27.39 -15.82 9.28
N ASP A 166 26.27 -16.42 9.65
CA ASP A 166 26.21 -17.85 10.02
C ASP A 166 26.51 -18.75 8.82
N ALA A 167 26.04 -18.39 7.62
CA ALA A 167 26.36 -19.10 6.38
C ALA A 167 27.85 -19.01 6.04
N LEU A 168 28.47 -17.84 6.21
CA LEU A 168 29.92 -17.65 6.03
C LEU A 168 30.74 -18.45 7.05
N ALA A 169 30.28 -18.56 8.30
CA ALA A 169 30.93 -19.40 9.30
C ALA A 169 30.87 -20.90 8.94
N ALA A 170 29.75 -21.35 8.38
CA ALA A 170 29.62 -22.71 7.86
C ALA A 170 30.53 -22.94 6.63
N GLU A 171 30.59 -21.97 5.71
CA GLU A 171 31.47 -21.99 4.54
C GLU A 171 32.96 -22.03 4.94
N GLU A 172 33.38 -21.19 5.88
CA GLU A 172 34.74 -21.18 6.43
C GLU A 172 35.09 -22.55 7.06
N THR A 173 34.17 -23.12 7.83
CA THR A 173 34.37 -24.46 8.43
C THR A 173 34.54 -25.53 7.35
N GLN A 174 33.71 -25.49 6.30
CA GLN A 174 33.78 -26.44 5.20
C GLN A 174 35.13 -26.37 4.46
N TYR A 175 35.61 -25.17 4.13
CA TYR A 175 36.89 -25.03 3.43
C TYR A 175 38.08 -25.29 4.36
N LEU A 176 37.97 -25.02 5.66
CA LEU A 176 38.98 -25.43 6.64
C LEU A 176 39.13 -26.95 6.69
N VAL A 177 38.04 -27.71 6.60
CA VAL A 177 38.10 -29.18 6.48
C VAL A 177 38.84 -29.59 5.20
N GLN A 178 38.50 -28.99 4.05
CA GLN A 178 39.20 -29.29 2.79
C GLN A 178 40.71 -28.96 2.86
N LEU A 179 41.07 -27.83 3.46
CA LEU A 179 42.48 -27.47 3.67
C LEU A 179 43.18 -28.47 4.59
N ASN A 180 42.51 -28.95 5.65
CA ASN A 180 43.03 -30.01 6.50
C ASN A 180 43.23 -31.31 5.73
N ASP A 181 42.32 -31.71 4.86
CA ASP A 181 42.47 -32.93 4.04
C ASP A 181 43.71 -32.84 3.14
N PHE A 182 43.93 -31.70 2.48
CA PHE A 182 45.15 -31.45 1.70
C PHE A 182 46.41 -31.48 2.56
N TYR A 183 46.34 -30.91 3.76
CA TYR A 183 47.46 -30.84 4.69
C TYR A 183 47.86 -32.21 5.26
N GLU A 184 46.87 -33.05 5.59
CA GLU A 184 47.10 -34.43 6.03
C GLU A 184 47.70 -35.27 4.90
N HIS A 185 47.26 -35.08 3.66
CA HIS A 185 47.81 -35.77 2.50
C HIS A 185 49.26 -35.39 2.20
N ASP A 186 49.67 -34.14 2.43
CA ASP A 186 51.05 -33.65 2.24
C ASP A 186 51.98 -33.96 3.45
N GLY A 187 51.51 -34.78 4.39
CA GLY A 187 52.36 -35.35 5.45
C GLY A 187 52.51 -34.50 6.71
N LYS A 188 51.56 -33.59 6.98
CA LYS A 188 51.36 -32.82 8.23
C LYS A 188 52.63 -32.45 9.02
N GLN A 189 52.96 -31.15 9.03
CA GLN A 189 54.11 -30.63 9.76
C GLN A 189 53.77 -30.30 11.23
N ALA A 190 54.66 -30.61 12.17
CA ALA A 190 54.42 -30.26 13.57
C ALA A 190 54.51 -28.73 13.78
N GLY A 191 53.48 -28.13 14.41
CA GLY A 191 53.48 -26.71 14.79
C GLY A 191 52.89 -25.74 13.75
N VAL A 192 52.43 -26.22 12.60
CA VAL A 192 51.78 -25.40 11.55
C VAL A 192 50.32 -25.85 11.38
N ASN A 193 49.39 -24.92 11.15
CA ASN A 193 47.99 -25.25 10.87
C ASN A 193 47.75 -25.34 9.35
N ALA A 194 46.63 -25.93 8.93
CA ALA A 194 46.37 -26.16 7.51
C ALA A 194 46.31 -24.87 6.67
N VAL A 195 45.88 -23.75 7.27
CA VAL A 195 45.79 -22.46 6.57
C VAL A 195 47.18 -21.89 6.31
N THR A 196 48.04 -21.83 7.34
CA THR A 196 49.42 -21.33 7.21
C THR A 196 50.28 -22.24 6.35
N TRP A 197 50.04 -23.56 6.39
CA TRP A 197 50.66 -24.50 5.45
C TRP A 197 50.22 -24.23 4.01
N ALA A 198 48.91 -24.10 3.75
CA ALA A 198 48.39 -23.87 2.40
C ALA A 198 48.93 -22.56 1.80
N GLU A 199 48.99 -21.49 2.59
CA GLU A 199 49.58 -20.21 2.19
C GLU A 199 51.04 -20.37 1.76
N GLY A 200 51.86 -21.01 2.59
CA GLY A 200 53.27 -21.28 2.28
C GLY A 200 53.43 -22.14 1.04
N ARG A 201 52.65 -23.22 0.92
CA ARG A 201 52.67 -24.13 -0.24
C ARG A 201 52.30 -23.40 -1.53
N LEU A 202 51.33 -22.49 -1.49
CA LEU A 202 50.90 -21.69 -2.63
C LEU A 202 51.85 -20.54 -2.98
N ALA A 203 52.74 -20.15 -2.07
CA ALA A 203 53.78 -19.16 -2.30
C ALA A 203 55.05 -19.75 -2.96
N GLU A 204 55.27 -21.06 -2.86
CA GLU A 204 56.38 -21.74 -3.55
C GLU A 204 56.30 -21.53 -5.07
N ALA A 205 57.44 -21.16 -5.69
CA ALA A 205 57.55 -21.00 -7.13
C ALA A 205 57.37 -22.35 -7.83
N THR A 206 56.43 -22.43 -8.76
CA THR A 206 56.21 -23.63 -9.59
C THR A 206 57.08 -23.56 -10.84
N THR A 207 57.79 -24.66 -11.13
CA THR A 207 58.25 -24.95 -12.49
C THR A 207 57.04 -25.04 -13.42
N ASP A 208 57.14 -24.52 -14.64
CA ASP A 208 56.06 -24.50 -15.63
C ASP A 208 55.75 -25.93 -16.15
N ALA A 209 55.15 -26.74 -15.29
CA ALA A 209 54.74 -28.11 -15.60
C ALA A 209 53.76 -28.18 -16.77
N THR A 210 53.13 -27.05 -17.14
CA THR A 210 52.24 -26.94 -18.30
C THR A 210 52.98 -27.22 -19.61
N ALA A 211 54.19 -26.68 -19.76
CA ALA A 211 55.03 -26.93 -20.93
C ALA A 211 55.49 -28.41 -20.99
N ASP A 212 55.78 -28.99 -19.83
CA ASP A 212 56.22 -30.39 -19.69
C ASP A 212 55.11 -31.38 -20.00
N ILE A 213 53.92 -31.16 -19.43
CA ILE A 213 52.70 -31.93 -19.71
C ILE A 213 52.40 -31.92 -21.22
N LYS A 214 52.40 -30.74 -21.85
CA LYS A 214 52.11 -30.60 -23.28
C LYS A 214 53.16 -31.29 -24.15
N ALA A 215 54.43 -31.22 -23.78
CA ALA A 215 55.49 -31.87 -24.54
C ALA A 215 55.39 -33.41 -24.45
N VAL A 216 55.16 -33.97 -23.25
CA VAL A 216 54.99 -35.42 -23.06
C VAL A 216 53.75 -35.93 -23.78
N GLU A 217 52.65 -35.18 -23.74
CA GLU A 217 51.42 -35.50 -24.48
C GLU A 217 51.69 -35.61 -25.99
N GLN A 218 52.41 -34.64 -26.56
CA GLN A 218 52.80 -34.66 -27.98
C GLN A 218 53.73 -35.83 -28.32
N LEU A 219 54.70 -36.16 -27.46
CA LEU A 219 55.59 -37.31 -27.64
C LEU A 219 54.79 -38.63 -27.65
N ARG A 220 53.85 -38.79 -26.71
CA ARG A 220 52.99 -39.97 -26.64
C ARG A 220 52.10 -40.11 -27.88
N LEU A 221 51.51 -39.02 -28.35
CA LEU A 221 50.70 -39.02 -29.58
C LEU A 221 51.52 -39.44 -30.81
N ALA A 222 52.76 -38.96 -30.92
CA ALA A 222 53.67 -39.37 -31.99
C ALA A 222 54.01 -40.88 -31.92
N TYR A 223 54.24 -41.43 -30.73
CA TYR A 223 54.44 -42.87 -30.53
C TYR A 223 53.21 -43.71 -30.88
N LEU A 224 52.02 -43.30 -30.42
CA LEU A 224 50.75 -43.98 -30.76
C LEU A 224 50.48 -43.99 -32.27
N THR A 225 50.94 -42.95 -32.98
CA THR A 225 50.87 -42.94 -34.45
C THR A 225 51.75 -44.04 -35.03
N LEU A 226 52.97 -44.23 -34.51
CA LEU A 226 53.89 -45.30 -34.94
C LEU A 226 53.33 -46.70 -34.68
N THR A 227 52.58 -46.92 -33.59
CA THR A 227 52.00 -48.24 -33.27
C THR A 227 50.98 -48.73 -34.31
N SER A 228 50.41 -47.84 -35.12
CA SER A 228 49.42 -48.20 -36.15
C SER A 228 50.02 -48.75 -37.46
N PHE A 229 51.28 -48.42 -37.75
CA PHE A 229 51.88 -48.75 -39.05
C PHE A 229 52.10 -50.26 -39.31
N PRO A 230 52.48 -51.11 -38.33
CA PRO A 230 52.63 -52.55 -38.59
C PRO A 230 51.39 -53.18 -39.23
N ASP A 231 50.21 -52.90 -38.68
CA ASP A 231 48.93 -53.42 -39.19
C ASP A 231 48.56 -52.81 -40.55
N LEU A 232 48.82 -51.51 -40.74
CA LEU A 232 48.58 -50.82 -42.01
C LEU A 232 49.44 -51.39 -43.15
N PHE A 233 50.72 -51.68 -42.88
CA PHE A 233 51.63 -52.28 -43.85
C PHE A 233 51.29 -53.74 -44.14
N ALA A 234 50.92 -54.53 -43.11
CA ALA A 234 50.46 -55.90 -43.32
C ALA A 234 49.18 -55.95 -44.19
N THR A 235 48.23 -55.05 -43.94
CA THR A 235 46.99 -54.94 -44.72
C THR A 235 47.26 -54.49 -46.16
N ALA A 236 48.15 -53.51 -46.35
CA ALA A 236 48.49 -53.03 -47.69
C ALA A 236 49.31 -54.05 -48.49
N GLY A 237 50.23 -54.78 -47.84
CA GLY A 237 51.03 -55.84 -48.47
C GLY A 237 50.18 -57.02 -48.92
N THR A 238 49.25 -57.49 -48.08
CA THR A 238 48.32 -58.56 -48.46
C THR A 238 47.40 -58.16 -49.62
N ALA A 239 47.00 -56.89 -49.71
CA ALA A 239 46.24 -56.37 -50.84
C ALA A 239 47.07 -56.33 -52.14
N ASP A 240 48.35 -55.96 -52.05
CA ASP A 240 49.28 -55.94 -53.18
C ASP A 240 49.57 -57.35 -53.72
N ASP A 241 49.90 -58.30 -52.83
CA ASP A 241 50.09 -59.71 -53.18
C ASP A 241 48.85 -60.31 -53.89
N ARG A 242 47.66 -59.92 -53.43
CA ARG A 242 46.39 -60.38 -54.03
C ARG A 242 46.17 -59.77 -55.41
N ALA A 243 46.53 -58.50 -55.60
CA ALA A 243 46.45 -57.84 -56.89
C ALA A 243 47.47 -58.42 -57.89
N GLU A 244 48.70 -58.71 -57.46
CA GLU A 244 49.74 -59.34 -58.29
C GLU A 244 49.32 -60.75 -58.75
N LYS A 245 48.78 -61.57 -57.84
CA LYS A 245 48.22 -62.89 -58.19
C LYS A 245 47.07 -62.77 -59.19
N ALA A 246 46.23 -61.74 -59.09
CA ALA A 246 45.15 -61.50 -60.04
C ALA A 246 45.67 -61.15 -61.45
N VAL A 247 46.77 -60.38 -61.54
CA VAL A 247 47.44 -60.11 -62.83
C VAL A 247 48.00 -61.39 -63.44
N ALA A 248 48.75 -62.18 -62.66
CA ALA A 248 49.32 -63.44 -63.15
C ALA A 248 48.24 -64.41 -63.65
N ASN A 249 47.10 -64.49 -62.94
CA ASN A 249 45.96 -65.30 -63.37
C ASN A 249 45.31 -64.78 -64.66
N ALA A 250 45.13 -63.46 -64.79
CA ALA A 250 44.54 -62.85 -65.99
C ALA A 250 45.46 -62.96 -67.22
N GLU A 251 46.77 -62.81 -67.04
CA GLU A 251 47.79 -63.00 -68.09
C GLU A 251 47.83 -64.46 -68.59
N SER A 252 47.79 -65.42 -67.67
CA SER A 252 47.71 -66.84 -68.00
C SER A 252 46.43 -67.19 -68.79
N ALA A 253 45.29 -66.63 -68.38
CA ALA A 253 44.01 -66.81 -69.07
C ALA A 253 44.01 -66.19 -70.49
N GLU A 254 44.62 -65.02 -70.68
CA GLU A 254 44.74 -64.39 -72.00
C GLU A 254 45.72 -65.17 -72.92
N GLN A 255 46.86 -65.64 -72.39
CA GLN A 255 47.82 -66.44 -73.14
C GLN A 255 47.24 -67.78 -73.62
N ALA A 256 46.40 -68.44 -72.80
CA ALA A 256 45.71 -69.68 -73.18
C ALA A 256 44.79 -69.52 -74.41
N LEU A 257 44.42 -68.28 -74.77
CA LEU A 257 43.54 -67.95 -75.90
C LEU A 257 44.31 -67.50 -77.16
N ALA A 258 45.65 -67.44 -77.12
CA ALA A 258 46.51 -66.94 -78.20
C ALA A 258 46.29 -67.69 -79.54
N GLY A 259 46.14 -66.92 -80.63
CA GLY A 259 45.95 -67.44 -82.00
C GLY A 259 44.57 -67.15 -82.64
N ALA A 260 43.65 -66.50 -81.92
CA ALA A 260 42.44 -65.94 -82.53
C ALA A 260 42.77 -64.57 -83.13
N GLY A 261 42.81 -64.46 -84.46
CA GLY A 261 42.95 -63.16 -85.15
C GLY A 261 41.86 -62.21 -84.68
N SER A 262 42.24 -61.08 -84.07
CA SER A 262 41.34 -60.13 -83.44
C SER A 262 41.27 -58.86 -84.26
N GLY A 263 40.06 -58.49 -84.64
CA GLY A 263 39.76 -57.21 -85.24
C GLY A 263 38.27 -56.91 -85.07
N PRO A 264 37.89 -55.69 -84.67
CA PRO A 264 36.48 -55.30 -84.56
C PRO A 264 35.74 -55.49 -85.90
N GLU A 265 36.44 -55.32 -87.02
CA GLU A 265 35.94 -55.60 -88.38
C GLU A 265 35.61 -57.09 -88.60
N LEU A 266 36.43 -58.01 -88.07
CA LEU A 266 36.18 -59.44 -88.19
C LEU A 266 35.00 -59.88 -87.30
N VAL A 267 34.86 -59.31 -86.10
CA VAL A 267 33.69 -59.54 -85.23
C VAL A 267 32.41 -59.03 -85.91
N ALA A 268 32.45 -57.80 -86.44
CA ALA A 268 31.32 -57.21 -87.17
C ALA A 268 30.93 -58.05 -88.40
N LEU A 269 31.92 -58.53 -89.16
CA LEU A 269 31.70 -59.42 -90.31
C LEU A 269 31.07 -60.75 -89.91
N LEU A 270 31.56 -61.37 -88.83
CA LEU A 270 31.03 -62.63 -88.32
C LEU A 270 29.61 -62.47 -87.75
N GLN A 271 29.31 -61.37 -87.07
CA GLN A 271 27.95 -61.05 -86.59
C GLN A 271 26.98 -60.83 -87.75
N ALA A 272 27.39 -60.06 -88.77
CA ALA A 272 26.61 -59.86 -89.98
C ALA A 272 26.37 -61.20 -90.71
N GLY A 273 27.40 -62.05 -90.80
CA GLY A 273 27.29 -63.40 -91.37
C GLY A 273 26.36 -64.32 -90.56
N GLN A 274 26.40 -64.25 -89.22
CA GLN A 274 25.49 -65.01 -88.35
C GLN A 274 24.04 -64.59 -88.59
N GLN A 275 23.77 -63.28 -88.68
CA GLN A 275 22.44 -62.75 -88.88
C GLN A 275 21.88 -63.10 -90.27
N LEU A 276 22.69 -62.97 -91.32
CA LEU A 276 22.31 -63.36 -92.68
C LEU A 276 21.91 -64.86 -92.76
N LEU A 277 22.64 -65.73 -92.06
CA LEU A 277 22.34 -67.17 -91.97
C LEU A 277 21.13 -67.48 -91.07
N ALA A 278 20.81 -66.62 -90.10
CA ALA A 278 19.62 -66.79 -89.28
C ALA A 278 18.34 -66.44 -90.06
N ASP A 279 18.40 -65.39 -90.89
CA ASP A 279 17.25 -64.90 -91.67
C ASP A 279 16.86 -65.84 -92.84
N HIS A 280 17.77 -66.73 -93.27
CA HIS A 280 17.53 -67.72 -94.34
C HIS A 280 17.67 -69.16 -93.82
N ALA A 281 16.66 -69.65 -93.08
CA ALA A 281 16.76 -70.89 -92.30
C ALA A 281 16.91 -72.20 -93.11
N ILE A 282 16.66 -72.20 -94.43
CA ILE A 282 16.86 -73.36 -95.32
C ILE A 282 17.48 -72.86 -96.62
N VAL A 283 18.81 -72.84 -96.70
CA VAL A 283 19.55 -72.51 -97.93
C VAL A 283 20.36 -73.73 -98.35
N ALA A 284 20.14 -74.21 -99.57
CA ALA A 284 20.94 -75.28 -100.16
C ALA A 284 22.37 -74.81 -100.51
N GLU A 285 22.61 -73.50 -100.52
CA GLU A 285 23.83 -72.81 -100.95
C GLU A 285 24.14 -71.65 -100.00
N CYS A 286 25.41 -71.29 -99.83
CA CYS A 286 25.76 -70.11 -99.05
C CYS A 286 25.27 -68.82 -99.75
N PRO A 287 24.52 -67.93 -99.09
CA PRO A 287 23.98 -66.72 -99.74
C PRO A 287 25.04 -65.67 -100.13
N LEU A 288 26.30 -65.84 -99.71
CA LEU A 288 27.40 -64.93 -100.06
C LEU A 288 28.26 -65.43 -101.23
N CYS A 289 28.48 -66.74 -101.35
CA CYS A 289 29.37 -67.32 -102.35
C CYS A 289 28.76 -68.47 -103.15
N GLU A 290 27.47 -68.73 -102.95
CA GLU A 290 26.66 -69.77 -103.64
C GLU A 290 27.19 -71.21 -103.45
N SER A 291 28.10 -71.42 -102.49
CA SER A 291 28.71 -72.73 -102.24
C SER A 291 27.75 -73.70 -101.55
N ARG A 292 27.43 -74.82 -102.21
CA ARG A 292 26.71 -75.96 -101.62
C ARG A 292 27.54 -76.76 -100.62
N GLU A 293 28.84 -76.86 -100.83
CA GLU A 293 29.71 -77.73 -100.01
C GLU A 293 30.07 -77.09 -98.66
N ARG A 294 30.14 -75.76 -98.59
CA ARG A 294 30.64 -75.03 -97.41
C ARG A 294 29.55 -74.52 -96.47
N ILE A 295 28.27 -74.67 -96.82
CA ILE A 295 27.15 -74.18 -95.99
C ILE A 295 26.91 -75.04 -94.74
N ALA A 296 27.17 -76.35 -94.84
CA ALA A 296 27.01 -77.29 -93.73
C ALA A 296 27.97 -76.94 -92.58
N GLY A 297 27.42 -76.65 -91.40
CA GLY A 297 28.18 -76.32 -90.19
C GLY A 297 28.79 -74.91 -90.15
N LEU A 298 28.52 -74.03 -91.15
CA LEU A 298 29.05 -72.67 -91.19
C LEU A 298 28.53 -71.80 -90.04
N ARG A 299 27.23 -71.89 -89.73
CA ARG A 299 26.63 -71.16 -88.60
C ARG A 299 27.31 -71.50 -87.28
N ASP A 300 27.47 -72.79 -86.99
CA ASP A 300 28.15 -73.28 -85.78
C ASP A 300 29.63 -72.87 -85.74
N ALA A 301 30.28 -72.74 -86.91
CA ALA A 301 31.65 -72.25 -87.01
C ALA A 301 31.75 -70.75 -86.70
N ILE A 302 30.81 -69.94 -87.20
CA ILE A 302 30.71 -68.50 -86.90
C ILE A 302 30.41 -68.28 -85.41
N GLU A 303 29.43 -69.00 -84.85
CA GLU A 303 29.06 -68.93 -83.43
C GLU A 303 30.24 -69.29 -82.52
N ARG A 304 30.93 -70.40 -82.79
CA ARG A 304 32.14 -70.79 -82.03
C ARG A 304 33.25 -69.74 -82.13
N ARG A 305 33.41 -69.10 -83.29
CA ARG A 305 34.45 -68.08 -83.51
C ARG A 305 34.13 -66.77 -82.80
N LEU A 306 32.86 -66.33 -82.80
CA LEU A 306 32.39 -65.17 -82.04
C LEU A 306 32.53 -65.40 -80.53
N ALA A 307 32.11 -66.57 -80.03
CA ALA A 307 32.28 -66.93 -78.62
C ALA A 307 33.75 -66.86 -78.19
N ARG A 308 34.67 -67.43 -79.00
CA ARG A 308 36.11 -67.37 -78.74
C ARG A 308 36.66 -65.94 -78.69
N LEU A 309 36.21 -65.06 -79.59
CA LEU A 309 36.64 -63.65 -79.62
C LEU A 309 36.11 -62.85 -78.42
N GLU A 310 34.87 -63.09 -77.98
CA GLU A 310 34.32 -62.47 -76.77
C GLU A 310 35.06 -62.93 -75.51
N THR A 311 35.41 -64.22 -75.44
CA THR A 311 36.22 -64.77 -74.33
C THR A 311 37.61 -64.10 -74.27
N MET A 312 38.21 -63.86 -75.44
CA MET A 312 39.50 -63.16 -75.54
C MET A 312 39.40 -61.67 -75.15
N ARG A 313 38.31 -60.97 -75.53
CA ARG A 313 38.05 -59.59 -75.12
C ARG A 313 37.91 -59.47 -73.59
N GLN A 314 37.14 -60.38 -72.99
CA GLN A 314 36.93 -60.42 -71.53
C GLN A 314 38.26 -60.66 -70.79
N ALA A 315 39.08 -61.62 -71.24
CA ALA A 315 40.39 -61.87 -70.66
C ALA A 315 41.32 -60.64 -70.73
N SER A 316 41.30 -59.89 -71.84
CA SER A 316 42.10 -58.67 -71.99
C SER A 316 41.63 -57.53 -71.08
N ASP A 317 40.31 -57.36 -70.93
CA ASP A 317 39.73 -56.39 -70.00
C ASP A 317 40.01 -56.75 -68.52
N ASP A 318 39.98 -58.04 -68.18
CA ASP A 318 40.36 -58.55 -66.85
C ASP A 318 41.84 -58.30 -66.55
N ARG A 319 42.74 -58.54 -67.51
CA ARG A 319 44.16 -58.19 -67.36
C ARG A 319 44.35 -56.69 -67.12
N ARG A 320 43.67 -55.84 -67.91
CA ARG A 320 43.76 -54.39 -67.73
C ARG A 320 43.27 -53.97 -66.33
N ARG A 321 42.13 -54.50 -65.87
CA ARG A 321 41.60 -54.23 -64.51
C ARG A 321 42.57 -54.67 -63.42
N ALA A 322 43.12 -55.87 -63.52
CA ALA A 322 44.09 -56.39 -62.56
C ALA A 322 45.38 -55.55 -62.53
N GLN A 323 45.87 -55.10 -63.70
CA GLN A 323 47.04 -54.22 -63.79
C GLN A 323 46.79 -52.85 -63.16
N THR A 324 45.61 -52.25 -63.36
CA THR A 324 45.22 -51.01 -62.66
C THR A 324 45.12 -51.23 -61.14
N ALA A 325 44.63 -52.38 -60.69
CA ALA A 325 44.56 -52.70 -59.27
C ALA A 325 45.96 -52.78 -58.61
N VAL A 326 46.93 -53.43 -59.27
CA VAL A 326 48.33 -53.47 -58.80
C VAL A 326 48.96 -52.08 -58.75
N GLN A 327 48.70 -51.23 -59.76
CA GLN A 327 49.18 -49.84 -59.72
C GLN A 327 48.59 -49.08 -58.52
N GLY A 328 47.32 -49.28 -58.21
CA GLY A 328 46.65 -48.68 -57.05
C GLY A 328 47.19 -49.15 -55.70
N THR A 329 47.43 -50.46 -55.54
CA THR A 329 47.99 -51.02 -54.29
C THR A 329 49.44 -50.60 -54.07
N ARG A 330 50.26 -50.56 -55.13
CA ARG A 330 51.64 -50.06 -55.06
C ARG A 330 51.72 -48.56 -54.75
N ALA A 331 50.82 -47.75 -55.32
CA ALA A 331 50.72 -46.33 -54.97
C ALA A 331 50.39 -46.15 -53.48
N ARG A 332 49.41 -46.90 -52.96
CA ARG A 332 49.06 -46.90 -51.53
C ARG A 332 50.22 -47.32 -50.63
N LEU A 333 51.01 -48.32 -51.04
CA LEU A 333 52.23 -48.72 -50.32
C LEU A 333 53.31 -47.62 -50.34
N ALA A 334 53.45 -46.88 -51.44
CA ALA A 334 54.36 -45.73 -51.51
C ALA A 334 53.90 -44.59 -50.59
N ASP A 335 52.62 -44.25 -50.60
CA ASP A 335 52.03 -43.24 -49.71
C ASP A 335 52.20 -43.63 -48.23
N LEU A 336 52.00 -44.91 -47.90
CA LEU A 336 52.18 -45.42 -46.54
C LEU A 336 53.65 -45.35 -46.09
N ARG A 337 54.62 -45.59 -46.99
CA ARG A 337 56.05 -45.38 -46.72
C ARG A 337 56.37 -43.92 -46.46
N ALA A 338 55.80 -42.99 -47.23
CA ALA A 338 55.98 -41.56 -47.02
C ALA A 338 55.38 -41.11 -45.67
N ALA A 339 54.16 -41.55 -45.35
CA ALA A 339 53.50 -41.27 -44.08
C ALA A 339 54.28 -41.83 -42.88
N TYR A 340 54.84 -43.04 -43.01
CA TYR A 340 55.69 -43.64 -41.99
C TYR A 340 56.99 -42.85 -41.77
N ALA A 341 57.68 -42.47 -42.85
CA ALA A 341 58.88 -41.65 -42.75
C ALA A 341 58.61 -40.30 -42.05
N SER A 342 57.48 -39.67 -42.36
CA SER A 342 57.03 -38.45 -41.68
C SER A 342 56.72 -38.67 -40.20
N ALA A 343 56.07 -39.77 -39.84
CA ALA A 343 55.75 -40.11 -38.46
C ALA A 343 57.02 -40.40 -37.63
N VAL A 344 57.99 -41.12 -38.22
CA VAL A 344 59.31 -41.38 -37.60
C VAL A 344 60.07 -40.07 -37.38
N ALA A 345 60.10 -39.18 -38.38
CA ALA A 345 60.73 -37.88 -38.25
C ALA A 345 60.08 -37.05 -37.13
N THR A 346 58.75 -37.00 -37.10
CA THR A 346 57.98 -36.29 -36.06
C THR A 346 58.28 -36.83 -34.66
N PHE A 347 58.28 -38.16 -34.48
CA PHE A 347 58.58 -38.77 -33.18
C PHE A 347 60.02 -38.45 -32.73
N ASN A 348 61.00 -38.63 -33.61
CA ASN A 348 62.40 -38.40 -33.28
C ASN A 348 62.69 -36.91 -33.00
N GLU A 349 62.06 -35.99 -33.75
CA GLU A 349 62.15 -34.55 -33.50
C GLU A 349 61.58 -34.18 -32.12
N ARG A 350 60.40 -34.72 -31.75
CA ARG A 350 59.80 -34.47 -30.43
C ARG A 350 60.63 -35.04 -29.30
N LEU A 351 61.25 -36.21 -29.51
CA LEU A 351 62.12 -36.84 -28.52
C LEU A 351 63.43 -36.05 -28.30
N ALA A 352 64.03 -35.52 -29.38
CA ALA A 352 65.30 -34.78 -29.33
C ALA A 352 65.15 -33.28 -29.05
N GLY A 353 63.98 -32.69 -29.27
CA GLY A 353 63.74 -31.25 -29.22
C GLY A 353 63.83 -30.61 -27.83
N ARG A 354 64.08 -31.39 -26.77
CA ARG A 354 64.25 -30.88 -25.41
C ARG A 354 64.99 -31.84 -24.47
N GLU A 355 65.47 -31.30 -23.36
CA GLU A 355 65.82 -32.11 -22.20
C GLU A 355 64.54 -32.56 -21.46
N TRP A 356 64.52 -33.84 -21.11
CA TRP A 356 63.38 -34.50 -20.48
C TRP A 356 63.69 -34.71 -18.99
N PRO A 357 62.73 -34.44 -18.08
CA PRO A 357 62.86 -34.77 -16.67
C PRO A 357 63.13 -36.27 -16.45
N VAL A 358 63.69 -36.62 -15.29
CA VAL A 358 64.09 -38.00 -14.96
C VAL A 358 62.93 -39.00 -15.02
N GLU A 359 61.70 -38.52 -14.80
CA GLU A 359 60.47 -39.31 -14.86
C GLU A 359 60.08 -39.73 -16.29
N VAL A 360 60.65 -39.10 -17.33
CA VAL A 360 60.39 -39.39 -18.74
C VAL A 360 61.56 -40.17 -19.33
N VAL A 361 61.42 -41.49 -19.38
CA VAL A 361 62.46 -42.40 -19.87
C VAL A 361 62.56 -42.32 -21.40
N ARG A 362 63.78 -42.24 -21.94
CA ARG A 362 64.01 -42.26 -23.40
C ARG A 362 64.15 -43.70 -23.91
N PRO A 363 63.63 -44.04 -25.10
CA PRO A 363 63.95 -45.30 -25.76
C PRO A 363 65.46 -45.41 -26.01
N GLY A 364 66.01 -46.62 -25.99
CA GLY A 364 67.45 -46.85 -26.17
C GLY A 364 67.97 -46.49 -27.58
N GLU A 365 67.10 -46.55 -28.59
CA GLU A 365 67.40 -46.20 -29.98
C GLU A 365 66.29 -45.31 -30.57
N PRO A 366 66.59 -44.42 -31.53
CA PRO A 366 65.56 -43.65 -32.24
C PRO A 366 64.62 -44.57 -33.03
N ALA A 367 63.42 -44.08 -33.33
CA ALA A 367 62.47 -44.84 -34.14
C ALA A 367 63.11 -45.19 -35.51
N PRO A 368 63.10 -46.47 -35.92
CA PRO A 368 63.77 -46.91 -37.13
C PRO A 368 63.08 -46.31 -38.36
N THR A 369 63.84 -46.05 -39.42
CA THR A 369 63.31 -45.68 -40.75
C THR A 369 62.89 -46.91 -41.57
N ASP A 370 63.37 -48.09 -41.18
CA ASP A 370 63.01 -49.38 -41.77
C ASP A 370 61.83 -50.00 -41.01
N ILE A 371 60.71 -50.14 -41.72
CA ILE A 371 59.46 -50.68 -41.18
C ILE A 371 59.63 -52.10 -40.62
N SER A 372 60.55 -52.91 -41.14
CA SER A 372 60.78 -54.28 -40.67
C SER A 372 61.29 -54.34 -39.23
N ARG A 373 61.95 -53.27 -38.77
CA ARG A 373 62.49 -53.15 -37.41
C ARG A 373 61.50 -52.51 -36.44
N LEU A 374 60.45 -51.87 -36.94
CA LEU A 374 59.50 -51.12 -36.13
C LEU A 374 58.85 -51.97 -35.05
N GLN A 375 58.40 -53.18 -35.39
CA GLN A 375 57.68 -54.04 -34.44
C GLN A 375 58.56 -54.45 -33.24
N ASN A 376 59.84 -54.74 -33.49
CA ASN A 376 60.79 -55.04 -32.42
C ASN A 376 61.13 -53.78 -31.60
N TRP A 377 61.32 -52.64 -32.28
CA TRP A 377 61.55 -51.36 -31.62
C TRP A 377 60.37 -50.98 -30.71
N LEU A 378 59.13 -51.11 -31.18
CA LEU A 378 57.92 -50.85 -30.39
C LEU A 378 57.88 -51.67 -29.09
N ALA A 379 58.25 -52.95 -29.15
CA ALA A 379 58.32 -53.80 -27.94
C ALA A 379 59.32 -53.27 -26.90
N THR A 380 60.45 -52.71 -27.34
CA THR A 380 61.45 -52.11 -26.43
C THR A 380 61.07 -50.69 -25.98
N ALA A 381 60.43 -49.91 -26.86
CA ALA A 381 60.02 -48.54 -26.60
C ALA A 381 58.75 -48.45 -25.73
N ASP A 382 57.98 -49.54 -25.59
CA ASP A 382 56.78 -49.58 -24.74
C ASP A 382 57.07 -49.25 -23.27
N VAL A 383 58.20 -49.74 -22.73
CA VAL A 383 58.64 -49.42 -21.36
C VAL A 383 58.85 -47.91 -21.18
N ALA A 384 59.48 -47.27 -22.17
CA ALA A 384 59.64 -45.82 -22.18
C ALA A 384 58.28 -45.11 -22.29
N SER A 385 57.39 -45.60 -23.15
CA SER A 385 56.03 -45.05 -23.35
C SER A 385 55.18 -45.08 -22.07
N GLN A 386 55.26 -46.16 -21.29
CA GLN A 386 54.56 -46.27 -20.00
C GLN A 386 55.04 -45.20 -19.01
N SER A 387 56.34 -44.87 -19.00
CA SER A 387 56.88 -43.79 -18.16
C SER A 387 56.29 -42.43 -18.52
N TRP A 388 56.08 -42.15 -19.82
CA TRP A 388 55.49 -40.89 -20.28
C TRP A 388 54.05 -40.71 -19.78
N SER A 389 53.25 -41.77 -19.89
CA SER A 389 51.87 -41.79 -19.39
C SER A 389 51.81 -41.56 -17.87
N SER A 390 52.70 -42.24 -17.12
CA SER A 390 52.81 -42.10 -15.66
C SER A 390 53.27 -40.69 -15.24
N ALA A 391 54.28 -40.14 -15.92
CA ALA A 391 54.79 -38.79 -15.68
C ALA A 391 53.72 -37.73 -15.95
N GLU A 392 53.03 -37.80 -17.10
CA GLU A 392 51.94 -36.88 -17.43
C GLU A 392 50.81 -36.95 -16.39
N THR A 393 50.38 -38.15 -16.01
CA THR A 393 49.32 -38.35 -15.01
C THR A 393 49.73 -37.74 -13.67
N THR A 394 50.97 -37.99 -13.24
CA THR A 394 51.51 -37.46 -11.98
C THR A 394 51.57 -35.93 -12.01
N TRP A 395 52.08 -35.34 -13.09
CA TRP A 395 52.18 -33.89 -13.21
C TRP A 395 50.80 -33.22 -13.29
N ARG A 396 49.85 -33.80 -14.04
CA ARG A 396 48.46 -33.32 -14.09
C ARG A 396 47.79 -33.40 -12.72
N ASN A 397 47.99 -34.49 -11.98
CA ASN A 397 47.44 -34.63 -10.63
C ASN A 397 48.04 -33.57 -9.69
N ARG A 398 49.35 -33.34 -9.71
CA ARG A 398 50.00 -32.28 -8.92
C ARG A 398 49.45 -30.88 -9.28
N ALA A 399 49.32 -30.57 -10.56
CA ALA A 399 48.78 -29.30 -11.04
C ALA A 399 47.33 -29.10 -10.59
N ASN A 400 46.47 -30.12 -10.76
CA ASN A 400 45.08 -30.10 -10.34
C ASN A 400 44.94 -29.95 -8.82
N SER A 401 45.72 -30.70 -8.03
CA SER A 401 45.72 -30.59 -6.56
C SER A 401 46.09 -29.17 -6.12
N ARG A 402 47.07 -28.51 -6.76
CA ARG A 402 47.43 -27.13 -6.45
C ARG A 402 46.32 -26.13 -6.80
N ILE A 403 45.63 -26.31 -7.94
CA ILE A 403 44.48 -25.48 -8.33
C ILE A 403 43.34 -25.62 -7.31
N MET A 404 43.04 -26.85 -6.89
CA MET A 404 42.00 -27.12 -5.90
C MET A 404 42.38 -26.56 -4.53
N LEU A 405 43.65 -26.67 -4.13
CA LEU A 405 44.19 -26.05 -2.91
C LEU A 405 44.05 -24.52 -2.95
N ARG A 406 44.45 -23.86 -4.04
CA ARG A 406 44.28 -22.41 -4.24
C ARG A 406 42.82 -22.01 -4.10
N LYS A 407 41.92 -22.73 -4.79
CA LYS A 407 40.49 -22.45 -4.73
C LYS A 407 39.92 -22.59 -3.31
N ALA A 408 40.32 -23.64 -2.57
CA ALA A 408 39.89 -23.84 -1.20
C ALA A 408 40.43 -22.74 -0.27
N PHE A 409 41.71 -22.36 -0.43
CA PHE A 409 42.35 -21.30 0.33
C PHE A 409 41.68 -19.93 0.08
N ASP A 410 41.51 -19.54 -1.18
CA ASP A 410 40.88 -18.26 -1.54
C ASP A 410 39.42 -18.17 -1.05
N ARG A 411 38.71 -19.30 -1.03
CA ARG A 411 37.35 -19.37 -0.50
C ARG A 411 37.31 -19.27 1.03
N TYR A 412 38.23 -19.94 1.71
CA TYR A 412 38.38 -19.85 3.16
C TYR A 412 38.69 -18.40 3.58
N THR A 413 39.68 -17.76 2.95
CA THR A 413 40.08 -16.38 3.29
C THR A 413 38.97 -15.38 3.01
N ALA A 414 38.34 -15.44 1.84
CA ALA A 414 37.23 -14.55 1.50
C ALA A 414 36.02 -14.71 2.45
N ALA A 415 35.72 -15.94 2.87
CA ALA A 415 34.66 -16.21 3.86
C ALA A 415 35.01 -15.64 5.23
N ALA A 416 36.26 -15.83 5.69
CA ALA A 416 36.75 -15.35 6.97
C ALA A 416 36.77 -13.81 7.05
N GLU A 417 37.32 -13.14 6.03
CA GLU A 417 37.37 -11.67 5.94
C GLU A 417 35.96 -11.07 5.98
N LYS A 418 35.06 -11.61 5.16
CA LYS A 418 33.68 -11.10 5.10
C LYS A 418 32.91 -11.40 6.38
N ARG A 419 33.15 -12.54 7.03
CA ARG A 419 32.57 -12.86 8.35
C ARG A 419 33.01 -11.86 9.41
N GLU A 420 34.30 -11.48 9.41
CA GLU A 420 34.83 -10.48 10.33
C GLU A 420 34.20 -9.10 10.11
N GLU A 421 34.05 -8.68 8.84
CA GLU A 421 33.33 -7.46 8.47
C GLU A 421 31.89 -7.46 9.02
N TRP A 422 31.15 -8.56 8.80
CA TRP A 422 29.79 -8.70 9.34
C TRP A 422 29.74 -8.76 10.87
N ALA A 423 30.71 -9.41 11.51
CA ALA A 423 30.82 -9.47 12.97
C ALA A 423 31.08 -8.09 13.58
N ALA A 424 31.83 -7.23 12.89
CA ALA A 424 32.05 -5.84 13.28
C ALA A 424 30.80 -4.96 13.05
N LEU A 425 30.02 -5.23 12.00
CA LEU A 425 28.84 -4.45 11.64
C LEU A 425 27.59 -4.81 12.48
N GLU A 426 27.41 -6.09 12.82
CA GLU A 426 26.26 -6.57 13.60
C GLU A 426 25.98 -5.75 14.88
N PRO A 427 26.94 -5.53 15.80
CA PRO A 427 26.66 -4.78 17.03
C PRO A 427 26.29 -3.32 16.76
N ARG A 428 26.78 -2.72 15.65
CA ARG A 428 26.46 -1.34 15.28
C ARG A 428 25.02 -1.22 14.77
N LEU A 429 24.57 -2.17 13.94
CA LEU A 429 23.19 -2.22 13.47
C LEU A 429 22.20 -2.58 14.58
N ASP A 430 22.58 -3.48 15.49
CA ASP A 430 21.78 -3.81 16.68
C ASP A 430 21.62 -2.58 17.61
N ALA A 431 22.70 -1.83 17.83
CA ALA A 431 22.65 -0.57 18.58
C ALA A 431 21.79 0.49 17.88
N ALA A 432 21.94 0.68 16.57
CA ALA A 432 21.13 1.61 15.79
C ALA A 432 19.63 1.26 15.86
N SER A 433 19.30 -0.03 15.77
CA SER A 433 17.93 -0.54 15.91
C SER A 433 17.34 -0.23 17.29
N LYS A 434 18.10 -0.45 18.36
CA LYS A 434 17.70 -0.11 19.73
C LYS A 434 17.44 1.39 19.91
N ILE A 435 18.32 2.23 19.37
CA ILE A 435 18.17 3.70 19.43
C ILE A 435 16.90 4.13 18.70
N LEU A 436 16.68 3.65 17.47
CA LEU A 436 15.47 4.01 16.69
C LEU A 436 14.18 3.64 17.42
N VAL A 437 14.11 2.43 17.98
CA VAL A 437 12.93 1.97 18.75
C VAL A 437 12.71 2.85 19.98
N ALA A 438 13.77 3.20 20.71
CA ALA A 438 13.69 4.04 21.90
C ALA A 438 13.22 5.47 21.56
N GLU A 439 13.78 6.08 20.50
CA GLU A 439 13.39 7.41 20.04
C GLU A 439 11.92 7.46 19.58
N ARG A 440 11.47 6.44 18.82
CA ARG A 440 10.05 6.34 18.43
C ARG A 440 9.15 6.19 19.65
N GLN A 441 9.52 5.35 20.62
CA GLN A 441 8.77 5.19 21.87
C GLN A 441 8.66 6.52 22.62
N MET A 442 9.78 7.22 22.83
CA MET A 442 9.79 8.53 23.48
C MET A 442 8.92 9.56 22.75
N PHE A 443 9.00 9.60 21.41
CA PHE A 443 8.18 10.50 20.60
C PHE A 443 6.68 10.21 20.75
N VAL A 444 6.28 8.94 20.66
CA VAL A 444 4.87 8.53 20.80
C VAL A 444 4.37 8.75 22.23
N ASP A 445 5.18 8.42 23.23
CA ASP A 445 4.85 8.65 24.64
C ASP A 445 4.65 10.14 24.93
N GLY A 446 5.48 11.01 24.36
CA GLY A 446 5.31 12.46 24.45
C GLY A 446 3.98 12.93 23.87
N ILE A 447 3.62 12.45 22.66
CA ILE A 447 2.35 12.76 22.01
C ILE A 447 1.15 12.32 22.86
N ILE A 448 1.19 11.08 23.34
CA ILE A 448 0.12 10.50 24.14
C ILE A 448 -0.02 11.22 25.48
N THR A 449 1.10 11.63 26.10
CA THR A 449 1.09 12.44 27.33
C THR A 449 0.40 13.79 27.11
N ASP A 450 0.67 14.47 26.00
CA ASP A 450 0.02 15.75 25.68
C ASP A 450 -1.49 15.60 25.44
N ILE A 451 -1.89 14.51 24.77
CA ILE A 451 -3.31 14.17 24.58
C ILE A 451 -3.95 13.90 25.93
N ALA A 452 -3.35 13.07 26.78
CA ALA A 452 -3.87 12.74 28.12
C ALA A 452 -4.05 13.98 29.00
N LYS A 453 -3.09 14.91 28.98
CA LYS A 453 -3.21 16.20 29.66
C LYS A 453 -4.41 17.01 29.16
N THR A 454 -4.58 17.11 27.84
CA THR A 454 -5.72 17.83 27.24
C THR A 454 -7.06 17.16 27.60
N VAL A 455 -7.11 15.82 27.65
CA VAL A 455 -8.29 15.08 28.09
C VAL A 455 -8.63 15.39 29.54
N GLY A 456 -7.64 15.36 30.44
CA GLY A 456 -7.82 15.72 31.85
C GLY A 456 -8.34 17.16 32.02
N ASP A 457 -7.77 18.12 31.29
CA ASP A 457 -8.20 19.53 31.31
C ASP A 457 -9.65 19.71 30.84
N LEU A 458 -10.07 18.99 29.80
CA LEU A 458 -11.45 19.02 29.31
C LEU A 458 -12.41 18.32 30.27
N TYR A 459 -11.99 17.19 30.84
CA TYR A 459 -12.80 16.40 31.77
C TYR A 459 -13.04 17.14 33.09
N GLU A 460 -12.02 17.80 33.65
CA GLU A 460 -12.15 18.63 34.87
C GLU A 460 -13.13 19.79 34.69
N ARG A 461 -13.27 20.34 33.47
CA ARG A 461 -14.28 21.39 33.21
C ARG A 461 -15.71 20.85 33.28
N ILE A 462 -15.91 19.59 32.93
CA ILE A 462 -17.22 18.93 32.95
C ILE A 462 -17.52 18.36 34.34
N HIS A 463 -16.49 17.94 35.09
CA HIS A 463 -16.60 17.29 36.39
C HIS A 463 -15.69 17.94 37.46
N PRO A 464 -15.82 19.26 37.71
CA PRO A 464 -14.96 20.00 38.62
C PRO A 464 -14.98 19.46 40.05
N GLY A 465 -13.80 19.26 40.62
CA GLY A 465 -13.64 18.88 42.03
C GLY A 465 -13.93 17.41 42.34
N GLU A 466 -14.15 16.57 41.33
CA GLU A 466 -14.40 15.13 41.51
C GLU A 466 -13.11 14.30 41.60
N GLY A 467 -11.94 14.90 41.31
CA GLY A 467 -10.63 14.25 41.40
C GLY A 467 -10.37 13.19 40.32
N LEU A 468 -11.26 13.08 39.34
CA LEU A 468 -11.21 12.12 38.24
C LEU A 468 -10.49 12.65 36.98
N ASN A 469 -9.85 13.81 37.08
CA ASN A 469 -9.13 14.46 35.97
C ASN A 469 -7.76 13.86 35.67
N LYS A 470 -7.24 12.99 36.53
CA LYS A 470 -5.99 12.26 36.29
C LYS A 470 -6.23 11.08 35.36
N ILE A 471 -6.56 11.40 34.10
CA ILE A 471 -6.68 10.44 33.02
C ILE A 471 -5.28 10.19 32.46
N ALA A 472 -4.82 8.95 32.52
CA ALA A 472 -3.58 8.50 31.91
C ALA A 472 -3.90 7.56 30.74
N MET A 473 -3.24 7.77 29.61
CA MET A 473 -3.38 6.91 28.43
C MET A 473 -2.07 6.20 28.06
N PRO A 474 -1.35 5.53 28.98
CA PRO A 474 -0.01 5.04 28.67
C PRO A 474 -0.05 3.94 27.59
N LEU A 475 0.99 3.87 26.76
CA LEU A 475 1.24 2.68 25.96
C LEU A 475 1.52 1.48 26.86
N ASP A 476 1.11 0.30 26.42
CA ASP A 476 1.49 -0.94 27.09
C ASP A 476 2.98 -1.22 26.86
N PRO A 477 3.83 -1.26 27.91
CA PRO A 477 5.26 -1.53 27.76
C PRO A 477 5.53 -2.96 27.25
N LYS A 478 4.55 -3.87 27.35
CA LYS A 478 4.68 -5.27 26.94
C LYS A 478 4.12 -5.54 25.54
N GLN A 479 3.32 -4.63 24.97
CA GLN A 479 2.64 -4.85 23.69
C GLN A 479 2.79 -3.63 22.76
N ARG A 480 3.26 -3.86 21.53
CA ARG A 480 3.26 -2.81 20.48
C ARG A 480 1.82 -2.46 20.11
N ALA A 481 1.59 -1.21 19.71
CA ALA A 481 0.29 -0.73 19.25
C ALA A 481 -0.85 -1.02 20.24
N SER A 482 -0.59 -0.82 21.54
CA SER A 482 -1.53 -1.11 22.61
C SER A 482 -1.63 0.11 23.53
N LEU A 483 -2.81 0.71 23.60
CA LEU A 483 -3.08 1.88 24.40
C LEU A 483 -3.87 1.48 25.65
N LEU A 484 -3.36 1.74 26.85
CA LEU A 484 -4.12 1.59 28.09
C LEU A 484 -4.85 2.89 28.42
N LEU A 485 -5.99 2.78 29.10
CA LEU A 485 -6.74 3.92 29.60
C LEU A 485 -6.92 3.69 31.09
N ARG A 486 -6.36 4.60 31.89
CA ARG A 486 -6.37 4.55 33.35
C ARG A 486 -6.93 5.86 33.86
N ALA A 487 -7.72 5.77 34.91
CA ALA A 487 -8.09 6.89 35.75
C ALA A 487 -7.76 6.55 37.20
N GLU A 488 -7.47 7.57 37.99
CA GLU A 488 -7.35 7.42 39.43
C GLU A 488 -8.77 7.34 40.05
N PHE A 489 -9.02 6.29 40.82
CA PHE A 489 -10.23 6.12 41.60
C PHE A 489 -9.85 5.78 43.05
N ALA A 490 -10.24 6.63 44.01
CA ALA A 490 -9.89 6.49 45.42
C ALA A 490 -8.37 6.27 45.68
N GLY A 491 -7.50 6.93 44.91
CA GLY A 491 -6.05 6.81 45.03
C GLY A 491 -5.44 5.58 44.35
N GLN A 492 -6.22 4.79 43.60
CA GLN A 492 -5.75 3.63 42.85
C GLN A 492 -6.00 3.79 41.35
N ASP A 493 -5.04 3.34 40.53
CA ASP A 493 -5.21 3.28 39.08
C ASP A 493 -6.22 2.19 38.70
N ALA A 494 -7.26 2.56 37.98
CA ALA A 494 -8.24 1.62 37.45
C ALA A 494 -8.67 1.96 36.01
N PRO A 495 -9.11 0.97 35.22
CA PRO A 495 -9.77 1.24 33.94
C PRO A 495 -11.08 2.01 34.17
N PRO A 496 -11.33 3.15 33.51
CA PRO A 496 -12.56 3.92 33.70
C PRO A 496 -13.83 3.08 33.50
N ALA A 497 -13.84 2.20 32.49
CA ALA A 497 -14.96 1.32 32.17
C ALA A 497 -15.37 0.36 33.31
N ALA A 498 -14.52 0.15 34.31
CA ALA A 498 -14.84 -0.70 35.45
C ALA A 498 -15.60 0.01 36.59
N TYR A 499 -15.46 1.34 36.71
CA TYR A 499 -15.96 2.08 37.89
C TYR A 499 -16.75 3.36 37.56
N PHE A 500 -16.57 3.94 36.38
CA PHE A 500 -17.25 5.18 36.01
C PHE A 500 -18.71 4.89 35.62
N SER A 501 -19.60 5.84 35.93
CA SER A 501 -20.98 5.77 35.45
C SER A 501 -21.06 5.99 33.94
N GLN A 502 -22.20 5.65 33.31
CA GLN A 502 -22.37 5.82 31.88
C GLN A 502 -22.16 7.27 31.42
N SER A 503 -22.71 8.23 32.16
CA SER A 503 -22.55 9.67 31.89
C SER A 503 -21.07 10.10 31.96
N HIS A 504 -20.29 9.51 32.86
CA HIS A 504 -18.84 9.74 32.96
C HIS A 504 -18.07 9.12 31.78
N LEU A 505 -18.43 7.91 31.37
CA LEU A 505 -17.80 7.25 30.21
C LEU A 505 -18.08 7.99 28.90
N ASP A 506 -19.32 8.44 28.70
CA ASP A 506 -19.71 9.19 27.49
C ASP A 506 -19.01 10.56 27.43
N THR A 507 -18.94 11.27 28.55
CA THR A 507 -18.21 12.55 28.62
C THR A 507 -16.69 12.36 28.48
N LEU A 508 -16.12 11.26 28.99
CA LEU A 508 -14.72 10.90 28.77
C LEU A 508 -14.45 10.63 27.30
N GLY A 509 -15.29 9.84 26.62
CA GLY A 509 -15.19 9.57 25.19
C GLY A 509 -15.25 10.86 24.35
N LEU A 510 -16.13 11.79 24.72
CA LEU A 510 -16.19 13.13 24.13
C LEU A 510 -14.87 13.91 24.34
N CYS A 511 -14.33 13.93 25.55
CA CYS A 511 -13.06 14.60 25.85
C CYS A 511 -11.89 14.01 25.07
N VAL A 512 -11.78 12.68 24.97
CA VAL A 512 -10.75 12.00 24.18
C VAL A 512 -10.83 12.40 22.72
N PHE A 513 -12.03 12.35 22.12
CA PHE A 513 -12.23 12.76 20.73
C PHE A 513 -11.86 14.23 20.50
N LEU A 514 -12.31 15.14 21.36
CA LEU A 514 -12.03 16.57 21.22
C LEU A 514 -10.53 16.87 21.38
N ALA A 515 -9.84 16.20 22.31
CA ALA A 515 -8.39 16.33 22.45
C ALA A 515 -7.64 15.91 21.18
N LEU A 516 -8.04 14.79 20.57
CA LEU A 516 -7.48 14.32 19.30
C LEU A 516 -7.76 15.30 18.15
N ALA A 517 -9.00 15.77 18.02
CA ALA A 517 -9.41 16.72 16.98
C ALA A 517 -8.71 18.09 17.13
N LEU A 518 -8.40 18.52 18.36
CA LEU A 518 -7.69 19.77 18.64
C LEU A 518 -6.20 19.71 18.30
N ARG A 519 -5.60 18.52 18.24
CA ARG A 519 -4.17 18.34 18.01
C ARG A 519 -3.77 18.66 16.58
N GLU A 520 -4.61 18.33 15.60
CA GLU A 520 -4.24 18.41 14.19
C GLU A 520 -4.96 19.54 13.44
N ARG A 521 -4.29 20.66 13.21
CA ARG A 521 -4.79 21.78 12.36
C ARG A 521 -6.25 22.13 12.69
N ALA A 522 -6.55 22.31 13.97
CA ALA A 522 -7.90 22.58 14.44
C ALA A 522 -8.52 23.79 13.71
N ASP A 523 -7.72 24.82 13.47
CA ASP A 523 -8.05 26.05 12.75
C ASP A 523 -8.46 25.84 11.26
N ASP A 524 -8.15 24.67 10.69
CA ASP A 524 -8.55 24.24 9.35
C ASP A 524 -9.69 23.20 9.35
N THR A 525 -10.04 22.68 10.52
CA THR A 525 -10.95 21.56 10.68
C THR A 525 -12.37 22.03 11.00
N ILE A 526 -13.36 21.44 10.33
CA ILE A 526 -14.76 21.55 10.69
C ILE A 526 -15.07 20.44 11.70
N LEU A 527 -15.40 20.82 12.93
CA LEU A 527 -15.82 19.90 13.99
C LEU A 527 -17.31 19.59 13.85
N ILE A 528 -17.69 18.31 13.90
CA ILE A 528 -19.10 17.90 13.87
C ILE A 528 -19.40 17.01 15.06
N LEU A 529 -20.37 17.41 15.89
CA LEU A 529 -20.87 16.62 17.01
C LEU A 529 -22.32 16.21 16.71
N ASP A 530 -22.52 14.95 16.31
CA ASP A 530 -23.83 14.42 15.92
C ASP A 530 -24.53 13.76 17.11
N ASP A 531 -25.46 14.51 17.72
CA ASP A 531 -26.33 14.07 18.82
C ASP A 531 -25.60 13.44 20.03
N VAL A 532 -24.49 14.05 20.42
CA VAL A 532 -23.58 13.54 21.47
C VAL A 532 -24.05 13.80 22.90
N LEU A 533 -25.14 14.54 23.11
CA LEU A 533 -25.63 14.93 24.43
C LEU A 533 -26.71 14.00 25.01
N GLY A 534 -27.29 13.12 24.19
CA GLY A 534 -28.52 12.41 24.54
C GLY A 534 -28.41 11.35 25.66
N SER A 535 -27.21 11.05 26.14
CA SER A 535 -26.95 10.05 27.20
C SER A 535 -26.24 10.63 28.42
N ILE A 536 -26.10 11.96 28.48
CA ILE A 536 -25.44 12.68 29.57
C ILE A 536 -26.53 13.20 30.52
N ASP A 537 -26.32 13.03 31.83
CA ASP A 537 -27.30 13.48 32.83
C ASP A 537 -27.37 15.02 32.93
N GLU A 538 -28.54 15.53 33.31
CA GLU A 538 -28.89 16.96 33.31
C GLU A 538 -27.90 17.90 34.05
N PRO A 539 -27.29 17.57 35.21
CA PRO A 539 -26.29 18.45 35.83
C PRO A 539 -24.98 18.55 35.02
N HIS A 540 -24.64 17.53 34.22
CA HIS A 540 -23.41 17.53 33.41
C HIS A 540 -23.64 18.18 32.04
N VAL A 541 -24.82 18.06 31.44
CA VAL A 541 -25.11 18.58 30.09
C VAL A 541 -24.80 20.08 29.98
N ASP A 542 -25.17 20.89 30.97
CA ASP A 542 -24.91 22.32 30.95
C ASP A 542 -23.40 22.65 30.93
N ARG A 543 -22.58 21.90 31.68
CA ARG A 543 -21.12 22.04 31.68
C ARG A 543 -20.50 21.57 30.37
N VAL A 544 -21.06 20.51 29.77
CA VAL A 544 -20.66 20.03 28.43
C VAL A 544 -20.96 21.09 27.37
N VAL A 545 -22.14 21.71 27.40
CA VAL A 545 -22.51 22.80 26.49
C VAL A 545 -21.52 23.97 26.62
N GLU A 546 -21.18 24.37 27.84
CA GLU A 546 -20.16 25.41 28.08
C GLU A 546 -18.79 25.04 27.49
N MET A 547 -18.34 23.80 27.70
CA MET A 547 -17.10 23.29 27.13
C MET A 547 -17.15 23.29 25.59
N ILE A 548 -18.25 22.86 24.98
CA ILE A 548 -18.43 22.86 23.52
C ILE A 548 -18.31 24.27 22.95
N TYR A 549 -18.93 25.28 23.57
CA TYR A 549 -18.79 26.67 23.13
C TYR A 549 -17.31 27.12 23.13
N ALA A 550 -16.58 26.83 24.21
CA ALA A 550 -15.18 27.20 24.34
C ALA A 550 -14.29 26.49 23.30
N VAL A 551 -14.48 25.18 23.13
CA VAL A 551 -13.69 24.36 22.19
C VAL A 551 -13.99 24.73 20.74
N SER A 552 -15.25 25.03 20.40
CA SER A 552 -15.67 25.40 19.04
C SER A 552 -14.91 26.62 18.49
N GLN A 553 -14.48 27.55 19.36
CA GLN A 553 -13.72 28.73 18.93
C GLN A 553 -12.34 28.42 18.35
N ARG A 554 -11.77 27.26 18.72
CA ARG A 554 -10.46 26.79 18.25
C ARG A 554 -10.52 26.17 16.85
N PHE A 555 -11.70 25.75 16.41
CA PHE A 555 -11.91 25.15 15.10
C PHE A 555 -12.15 26.19 14.00
N ARG A 556 -12.07 25.77 12.74
CA ARG A 556 -12.52 26.59 11.61
C ARG A 556 -13.99 26.93 11.75
N HIS A 557 -14.79 25.90 12.01
CA HIS A 557 -16.21 25.97 12.31
C HIS A 557 -16.62 24.70 13.08
N ALA A 558 -17.66 24.77 13.89
CA ALA A 558 -18.23 23.66 14.62
C ALA A 558 -19.72 23.53 14.33
N ILE A 559 -20.19 22.30 14.12
CA ILE A 559 -21.60 21.99 13.87
C ILE A 559 -22.03 20.98 14.91
N VAL A 560 -23.04 21.35 15.69
CA VAL A 560 -23.57 20.49 16.75
C VAL A 560 -25.00 20.18 16.42
N THR A 561 -25.34 18.91 16.21
CA THR A 561 -26.73 18.49 16.11
C THR A 561 -27.21 18.00 17.47
N THR A 562 -28.44 18.35 17.84
CA THR A 562 -29.00 17.90 19.11
C THR A 562 -30.53 17.89 19.10
N HIS A 563 -31.12 17.07 19.95
CA HIS A 563 -32.53 17.14 20.33
C HIS A 563 -32.72 17.73 21.74
N TYR A 564 -31.65 18.18 22.39
CA TYR A 564 -31.69 18.69 23.76
C TYR A 564 -32.45 20.03 23.83
N ARG A 565 -33.73 19.94 24.21
CA ARG A 565 -34.68 21.06 24.22
C ARG A 565 -34.25 22.23 25.11
N PRO A 566 -33.70 22.03 26.33
CA PRO A 566 -33.28 23.16 27.16
C PRO A 566 -32.26 24.08 26.48
N TRP A 567 -31.34 23.55 25.68
CA TRP A 567 -30.40 24.39 24.92
C TRP A 567 -31.09 25.20 23.81
N ARG A 568 -32.08 24.61 23.12
CA ARG A 568 -32.95 25.34 22.18
C ARG A 568 -33.71 26.45 22.89
N GLU A 569 -34.35 26.17 24.02
CA GLU A 569 -35.15 27.18 24.73
C GLU A 569 -34.25 28.32 25.26
N LYS A 570 -33.06 28.00 25.80
CA LYS A 570 -32.06 29.02 26.18
C LYS A 570 -31.74 29.95 25.01
N TYR A 571 -31.58 29.43 23.80
CA TYR A 571 -31.37 30.28 22.62
C TYR A 571 -32.61 31.09 22.23
N ARG A 572 -33.77 30.44 22.08
CA ARG A 572 -35.04 31.08 21.65
C ARG A 572 -35.44 32.24 22.54
N TRP A 573 -35.18 32.11 23.84
CA TRP A 573 -35.47 33.11 24.85
C TRP A 573 -34.32 34.10 25.07
N GLY A 574 -33.18 33.98 24.38
CA GLY A 574 -32.05 34.88 24.52
C GLY A 574 -31.27 34.70 25.84
N PHE A 575 -31.40 33.57 26.54
CA PHE A 575 -30.62 33.21 27.72
C PHE A 575 -29.21 32.68 27.40
N VAL A 576 -28.58 33.25 26.37
CA VAL A 576 -27.23 32.91 25.93
C VAL A 576 -26.21 33.61 26.84
N LYS A 577 -25.28 32.85 27.43
CA LYS A 577 -24.26 33.40 28.33
C LYS A 577 -23.14 34.12 27.56
N PRO A 578 -22.31 34.95 28.24
CA PRO A 578 -21.12 35.52 27.63
C PRO A 578 -20.21 34.50 26.95
N GLY A 579 -19.81 34.80 25.71
CA GLY A 579 -18.93 33.94 24.91
C GLY A 579 -19.62 32.72 24.29
N GLN A 580 -20.94 32.59 24.40
CA GLN A 580 -21.72 31.48 23.85
C GLN A 580 -22.43 31.85 22.54
N GLU A 581 -21.80 32.64 21.69
CA GLU A 581 -22.37 33.03 20.41
C GLU A 581 -22.43 31.80 19.46
N CYS A 582 -23.64 31.47 19.00
CA CYS A 582 -23.85 30.48 17.94
C CYS A 582 -24.94 30.93 16.95
N GLN A 583 -24.85 30.37 15.75
CA GLN A 583 -25.94 30.35 14.82
C GLN A 583 -26.88 29.20 15.23
N PHE A 584 -28.17 29.50 15.38
CA PHE A 584 -29.17 28.46 15.60
C PHE A 584 -29.86 28.11 14.28
N VAL A 585 -30.06 26.83 14.05
CA VAL A 585 -30.80 26.28 12.91
C VAL A 585 -31.78 25.24 13.44
N GLU A 586 -33.07 25.38 13.15
CA GLU A 586 -34.11 24.47 13.61
C GLU A 586 -34.67 23.66 12.44
N LEU A 587 -34.54 22.33 12.52
CA LEU A 587 -35.20 21.40 11.64
C LEU A 587 -36.60 21.06 12.17
N THR A 588 -37.59 21.22 11.30
CA THR A 588 -39.00 20.90 11.58
C THR A 588 -39.41 19.60 10.89
N GLY A 589 -40.71 19.30 10.90
CA GLY A 589 -41.26 18.04 10.40
C GLY A 589 -40.71 17.63 9.03
N TRP A 590 -40.38 16.33 8.94
CA TRP A 590 -39.91 15.69 7.71
C TRP A 590 -41.07 15.07 6.96
N ALA A 591 -41.14 15.24 5.64
CA ALA A 591 -42.13 14.60 4.79
C ALA A 591 -41.47 14.09 3.49
N ILE A 592 -41.96 12.99 2.92
CA ILE A 592 -41.39 12.41 1.69
C ILE A 592 -41.33 13.46 0.55
N LYS A 593 -42.39 14.25 0.39
CA LYS A 593 -42.52 15.25 -0.67
C LYS A 593 -41.50 16.39 -0.54
N ASP A 594 -41.36 16.94 0.67
CA ASP A 594 -40.64 18.19 0.92
C ASP A 594 -39.27 17.98 1.57
N GLY A 595 -38.99 16.75 2.04
CA GLY A 595 -37.78 16.35 2.70
C GLY A 595 -37.59 17.03 4.04
N MET A 596 -36.36 17.51 4.28
CA MET A 596 -35.99 18.27 5.46
C MET A 596 -36.43 19.73 5.33
N ARG A 597 -36.98 20.29 6.40
CA ARG A 597 -37.47 21.67 6.44
C ARG A 597 -36.79 22.47 7.53
N LEU A 598 -36.31 23.65 7.17
CA LEU A 598 -35.76 24.63 8.11
C LEU A 598 -36.88 25.55 8.59
N SER A 599 -36.89 25.87 9.87
CA SER A 599 -37.71 26.92 10.44
C SER A 599 -36.87 28.13 10.79
N SER A 600 -37.48 29.32 10.79
CA SER A 600 -36.83 30.56 11.19
C SER A 600 -36.37 30.44 12.64
N THR A 601 -35.11 30.75 12.89
CA THR A 601 -34.48 30.63 14.21
C THR A 601 -34.40 31.95 14.96
N ARG A 602 -35.27 32.89 14.57
CA ARG A 602 -35.39 34.20 15.21
C ARG A 602 -35.81 34.03 16.67
N PRO A 603 -35.19 34.75 17.62
CA PRO A 603 -35.68 34.88 18.99
C PRO A 603 -37.17 35.25 19.02
N GLU A 604 -37.89 34.86 20.07
CA GLU A 604 -39.34 35.12 20.15
C GLU A 604 -39.67 36.62 20.05
N THR A 605 -38.78 37.49 20.52
CA THR A 605 -38.90 38.95 20.42
C THR A 605 -38.85 39.45 18.97
N GLU A 606 -37.96 38.93 18.14
CA GLU A 606 -37.89 39.25 16.71
C GLU A 606 -39.09 38.70 15.94
N ARG A 607 -39.59 37.51 16.32
CA ARG A 607 -40.82 36.95 15.76
C ARG A 607 -42.04 37.84 16.05
N LEU A 608 -42.14 38.39 17.26
CA LEU A 608 -43.19 39.35 17.59
C LEU A 608 -43.11 40.62 16.73
N LYS A 609 -41.89 41.17 16.55
CA LYS A 609 -41.67 42.33 15.68
C LYS A 609 -42.10 42.05 14.24
N ASP A 610 -41.77 40.88 13.70
CA ASP A 610 -42.15 40.45 12.35
C ASP A 610 -43.69 40.37 12.21
N LEU A 611 -44.37 39.73 13.16
CA LEU A 611 -45.84 39.65 13.18
C LEU A 611 -46.51 41.03 13.19
N LEU A 612 -45.91 42.01 13.89
CA LEU A 612 -46.39 43.40 13.92
C LEU A 612 -46.21 44.14 12.57
N THR A 613 -45.38 43.63 11.66
CA THR A 613 -45.22 44.21 10.31
C THR A 613 -46.21 43.68 9.27
N HIS A 614 -46.95 42.61 9.59
CA HIS A 614 -47.92 42.04 8.67
C HIS A 614 -49.13 42.98 8.45
N SER A 615 -49.73 42.91 7.26
CA SER A 615 -50.92 43.68 6.93
C SER A 615 -52.00 42.76 6.31
N PRO A 616 -53.17 42.60 6.95
CA PRO A 616 -53.53 43.10 8.29
C PRO A 616 -52.74 42.40 9.41
N VAL A 617 -52.62 43.04 10.57
CA VAL A 617 -51.98 42.45 11.76
C VAL A 617 -52.91 41.42 12.38
N ASP A 618 -52.41 40.21 12.61
CA ASP A 618 -53.13 39.17 13.36
C ASP A 618 -53.05 39.46 14.87
N THR A 619 -54.08 40.12 15.41
CA THR A 619 -54.13 40.56 16.81
C THR A 619 -54.07 39.39 17.79
N GLN A 620 -54.65 38.24 17.46
CA GLN A 620 -54.60 37.04 18.30
C GLN A 620 -53.18 36.48 18.38
N ALA A 621 -52.51 36.30 17.24
CA ALA A 621 -51.14 35.79 17.19
C ALA A 621 -50.15 36.73 17.90
N VAL A 622 -50.30 38.04 17.68
CA VAL A 622 -49.46 39.07 18.29
C VAL A 622 -49.66 39.13 19.81
N CYS A 623 -50.90 39.20 20.31
CA CYS A 623 -51.17 39.23 21.75
C CYS A 623 -50.75 37.94 22.46
N GLY A 624 -51.01 36.77 21.85
CA GLY A 624 -50.57 35.49 22.38
C GLY A 624 -49.04 35.44 22.52
N LYS A 625 -48.32 35.86 21.48
CA LYS A 625 -46.84 35.91 21.49
C LYS A 625 -46.29 36.91 22.50
N ALA A 626 -46.83 38.13 22.52
CA ALA A 626 -46.46 39.17 23.46
C ALA A 626 -46.71 38.74 24.91
N GLY A 627 -47.79 38.02 25.20
CA GLY A 627 -48.07 37.49 26.53
C GLY A 627 -46.97 36.55 27.05
N VAL A 628 -46.53 35.59 26.25
CA VAL A 628 -45.47 34.63 26.66
C VAL A 628 -44.11 35.34 26.82
N ILE A 629 -43.80 36.32 25.97
CA ILE A 629 -42.58 37.12 26.09
C ILE A 629 -42.59 37.96 27.37
N LEU A 630 -43.75 38.55 27.69
CA LEU A 630 -43.93 39.29 28.92
C LEU A 630 -43.76 38.38 30.15
N GLU A 631 -44.33 37.17 30.14
CA GLU A 631 -44.14 36.18 31.22
C GLU A 631 -42.65 35.88 31.45
N ALA A 632 -41.88 35.61 30.39
CA ALA A 632 -40.44 35.37 30.50
C ALA A 632 -39.69 36.60 31.06
N ALA A 633 -40.05 37.82 30.64
CA ALA A 633 -39.43 39.04 31.13
C ALA A 633 -39.72 39.29 32.62
N LEU A 634 -40.97 39.10 33.02
CA LEU A 634 -41.38 39.30 34.40
C LEU A 634 -40.83 38.19 35.31
N ASP A 635 -40.77 36.95 34.85
CA ASP A 635 -40.16 35.84 35.59
C ASP A 635 -38.68 36.12 35.87
N HIS A 636 -37.93 36.57 34.84
CA HIS A 636 -36.54 37.00 35.01
C HIS A 636 -36.40 38.12 36.06
N LEU A 637 -37.22 39.18 35.98
CA LEU A 637 -37.17 40.28 36.94
C LEU A 637 -37.55 39.83 38.36
N THR A 638 -38.62 39.05 38.50
CA THR A 638 -39.09 38.60 39.82
C THR A 638 -38.09 37.68 40.50
N LEU A 639 -37.42 36.77 39.75
CA LEU A 639 -36.32 35.95 40.25
C LEU A 639 -35.11 36.80 40.65
N LYS A 640 -34.71 37.79 39.84
CA LYS A 640 -33.53 38.62 40.13
C LYS A 640 -33.69 39.49 41.36
N TYR A 641 -34.89 40.01 41.59
CA TYR A 641 -35.17 40.91 42.69
C TYR A 641 -35.84 40.22 43.90
N GLY A 642 -36.02 38.90 43.85
CA GLY A 642 -36.69 38.15 44.92
C GLY A 642 -38.10 38.69 45.21
N CYS A 643 -38.89 38.93 44.16
CA CYS A 643 -40.26 39.41 44.31
C CYS A 643 -41.16 38.31 44.90
N ALA A 644 -42.14 38.70 45.70
CA ALA A 644 -43.04 37.76 46.36
C ALA A 644 -44.09 37.24 45.37
N VAL A 645 -43.80 36.14 44.69
CA VAL A 645 -44.73 35.47 43.76
C VAL A 645 -45.42 34.29 44.48
N PRO A 646 -46.73 34.03 44.26
CA PRO A 646 -47.41 32.91 44.90
C PRO A 646 -46.73 31.57 44.57
N ARG A 647 -46.46 30.71 45.54
CA ARG A 647 -45.86 29.40 45.27
C ARG A 647 -46.89 28.44 44.66
N LYS A 648 -46.66 27.96 43.44
CA LYS A 648 -47.51 26.97 42.74
C LYS A 648 -46.77 25.65 42.52
N ILE A 649 -47.51 24.54 42.40
CA ILE A 649 -46.95 23.20 42.09
C ILE A 649 -47.14 22.95 40.60
N GLY A 650 -46.05 22.70 39.86
CA GLY A 650 -46.08 22.19 38.48
C GLY A 650 -46.51 23.17 37.38
N GLU A 651 -47.18 24.28 37.72
CA GLU A 651 -47.62 25.29 36.75
C GLU A 651 -46.63 26.45 36.63
N ALA A 652 -46.41 26.92 35.40
CA ALA A 652 -45.65 28.14 35.14
C ALA A 652 -46.43 29.37 35.61
N TYR A 653 -45.73 30.41 36.08
CA TYR A 653 -46.35 31.66 36.47
C TYR A 653 -46.85 32.44 35.26
N THR A 654 -48.05 33.01 35.40
CA THR A 654 -48.67 33.82 34.34
C THR A 654 -48.39 35.31 34.53
N VAL A 655 -48.71 36.13 33.53
CA VAL A 655 -48.64 37.60 33.63
C VAL A 655 -49.34 38.11 34.90
N SER A 656 -50.51 37.55 35.23
CA SER A 656 -51.31 37.93 36.39
C SER A 656 -50.63 37.61 37.72
N ASP A 657 -49.79 36.57 37.76
CA ASP A 657 -49.03 36.19 38.95
C ASP A 657 -47.75 37.02 39.11
N LEU A 658 -47.16 37.49 38.00
CA LEU A 658 -45.84 38.11 38.01
C LEU A 658 -45.89 39.65 38.01
N LEU A 659 -46.71 40.24 37.14
CA LEU A 659 -46.74 41.68 36.90
C LEU A 659 -47.09 42.51 38.15
N PRO A 660 -48.09 42.13 38.99
CA PRO A 660 -48.43 42.90 40.19
C PRO A 660 -47.34 42.88 41.27
N ASN A 661 -46.41 41.92 41.22
CA ASN A 661 -45.37 41.73 42.22
C ASN A 661 -44.11 42.56 41.95
N ILE A 662 -44.02 43.19 40.78
CA ILE A 662 -43.04 44.22 40.47
C ILE A 662 -43.67 45.59 40.75
N ASN A 663 -43.70 45.98 42.03
CA ASN A 663 -44.44 47.14 42.52
C ASN A 663 -43.60 48.08 43.41
N GLY A 664 -44.25 49.11 43.95
CA GLY A 664 -43.70 49.99 44.97
C GLY A 664 -42.41 50.68 44.55
N LYS A 665 -41.42 50.70 45.44
CA LYS A 665 -40.11 51.32 45.21
C LYS A 665 -39.30 50.61 44.12
N LEU A 666 -39.46 49.29 43.96
CA LEU A 666 -38.77 48.54 42.92
C LEU A 666 -39.22 49.00 41.54
N ARG A 667 -40.54 49.05 41.28
CA ARG A 667 -41.07 49.52 39.98
C ARG A 667 -40.57 50.92 39.62
N LYS A 668 -40.52 51.83 40.60
CA LYS A 668 -40.02 53.20 40.41
C LYS A 668 -38.50 53.28 40.17
N ALA A 669 -37.73 52.33 40.68
CA ALA A 669 -36.27 52.31 40.55
C ALA A 669 -35.77 51.52 39.35
N LEU A 670 -36.62 50.70 38.71
CA LEU A 670 -36.22 49.85 37.59
C LEU A 670 -35.88 50.69 36.36
N ARG A 671 -34.63 50.56 35.91
CA ARG A 671 -34.12 51.20 34.71
C ARG A 671 -33.18 50.24 33.98
N ALA A 672 -33.29 50.21 32.66
CA ALA A 672 -32.36 49.49 31.81
C ALA A 672 -31.55 50.46 30.94
N GLU A 673 -30.26 50.21 30.80
CA GLU A 673 -29.35 50.98 29.97
C GLU A 673 -28.84 50.11 28.83
N ILE A 674 -28.82 50.69 27.63
CA ILE A 674 -28.18 50.13 26.45
C ILE A 674 -26.80 50.77 26.34
N CYS A 675 -25.76 49.92 26.24
CA CYS A 675 -24.39 50.39 26.09
C CYS A 675 -23.78 49.86 24.79
N GLU A 676 -23.01 50.73 24.13
CA GLU A 676 -22.17 50.41 22.97
C GLU A 676 -20.73 50.82 23.32
N ASP A 677 -19.79 49.89 23.19
CA ASP A 677 -18.36 50.09 23.54
C ASP A 677 -18.12 50.70 24.93
N GLY A 678 -18.95 50.33 25.90
CA GLY A 678 -18.87 50.78 27.30
C GLY A 678 -19.55 52.13 27.59
N VAL A 679 -20.05 52.81 26.56
CA VAL A 679 -20.79 54.08 26.67
C VAL A 679 -22.28 53.83 26.68
N VAL A 680 -23.01 54.46 27.61
CA VAL A 680 -24.48 54.40 27.66
C VAL A 680 -25.06 55.21 26.51
N VAL A 681 -25.74 54.54 25.57
CA VAL A 681 -26.38 55.16 24.40
C VAL A 681 -27.89 55.37 24.59
N ALA A 682 -28.53 54.59 25.45
CA ALA A 682 -29.92 54.79 25.83
C ALA A 682 -30.17 54.36 27.28
N SER A 683 -31.09 55.05 27.95
CA SER A 683 -31.51 54.74 29.31
C SER A 683 -33.04 54.78 29.38
N THR A 684 -33.65 53.66 29.73
CA THR A 684 -35.11 53.48 29.71
C THR A 684 -35.59 53.14 31.10
N GLU A 685 -36.46 54.00 31.65
CA GLU A 685 -37.20 53.69 32.87
C GLU A 685 -38.26 52.63 32.57
N LEU A 686 -38.23 51.51 33.30
CA LEU A 686 -39.15 50.40 33.05
C LEU A 686 -40.49 50.59 33.77
N GLY A 687 -40.54 51.45 34.79
CA GLY A 687 -41.75 51.75 35.55
C GLY A 687 -42.95 52.15 34.67
N PRO A 688 -42.82 53.18 33.81
CA PRO A 688 -43.89 53.60 32.90
C PRO A 688 -44.37 52.51 31.95
N ILE A 689 -43.45 51.68 31.42
CA ILE A 689 -43.78 50.55 30.54
C ILE A 689 -44.60 49.50 31.31
N LEU A 690 -44.20 49.19 32.54
CA LEU A 690 -44.90 48.24 33.40
C LEU A 690 -46.27 48.77 33.87
N ASP A 691 -46.40 50.08 34.12
CA ASP A 691 -47.68 50.72 34.44
C ASP A 691 -48.65 50.61 33.27
N GLU A 692 -48.21 50.91 32.05
CA GLU A 692 -49.04 50.79 30.86
C GLU A 692 -49.41 49.32 30.57
N LEU A 693 -48.46 48.40 30.68
CA LEU A 693 -48.74 46.96 30.59
C LEU A 693 -49.74 46.49 31.64
N THR A 694 -49.79 47.13 32.82
CA THR A 694 -50.78 46.82 33.86
C THR A 694 -52.18 47.30 33.44
N ARG A 695 -52.27 48.49 32.82
CA ARG A 695 -53.52 49.07 32.31
C ARG A 695 -54.11 48.20 31.19
N ILE A 696 -53.28 47.70 30.29
CA ILE A 696 -53.70 46.96 29.08
C ILE A 696 -53.49 45.44 29.18
N ALA A 697 -53.12 44.89 30.34
CA ALA A 697 -52.91 43.46 30.55
C ALA A 697 -54.11 42.59 30.16
N GLN A 698 -55.33 43.14 30.24
CA GLN A 698 -56.54 42.44 29.81
C GLN A 698 -56.52 42.11 28.31
N ALA A 699 -55.87 42.91 27.46
CA ALA A 699 -55.76 42.66 26.03
C ALA A 699 -55.11 41.29 25.73
N ARG A 700 -54.12 40.86 26.53
CA ARG A 700 -53.53 39.52 26.43
C ARG A 700 -54.55 38.40 26.60
N ASN A 701 -55.41 38.52 27.62
CA ASN A 701 -56.36 37.47 27.96
C ASN A 701 -57.59 37.48 27.02
N VAL A 702 -57.95 38.64 26.50
CA VAL A 702 -59.12 38.85 25.65
C VAL A 702 -58.82 38.53 24.17
N PHE A 703 -57.74 39.07 23.59
CA PHE A 703 -57.38 38.80 22.20
C PHE A 703 -56.53 37.53 22.02
N GLY A 704 -55.65 37.21 22.98
CA GLY A 704 -54.61 36.20 22.79
C GLY A 704 -54.91 34.79 23.29
N ALA A 705 -55.88 34.59 24.20
CA ALA A 705 -55.99 33.31 24.94
C ALA A 705 -57.42 32.77 25.12
N HIS A 706 -58.46 33.61 25.22
CA HIS A 706 -59.81 33.17 25.53
C HIS A 706 -60.86 33.91 24.70
N PHE A 707 -61.83 33.17 24.15
CA PHE A 707 -63.03 33.77 23.59
C PHE A 707 -63.88 34.37 24.73
N LYS A 708 -64.12 35.69 24.70
CA LYS A 708 -64.93 36.43 25.68
C LYS A 708 -65.76 37.47 24.94
N GLU A 709 -67.04 37.66 25.26
CA GLU A 709 -67.90 38.64 24.57
C GLU A 709 -67.34 40.08 24.56
N ILE A 710 -66.54 40.45 25.57
CA ILE A 710 -65.85 41.75 25.61
C ILE A 710 -64.84 41.95 24.46
N THR A 711 -64.43 40.89 23.73
CA THR A 711 -63.61 41.02 22.50
C THR A 711 -64.31 41.86 21.43
N PHE A 712 -65.65 41.92 21.44
CA PHE A 712 -66.42 42.66 20.45
C PHE A 712 -66.45 44.18 20.68
N GLU A 713 -66.02 44.64 21.87
CA GLU A 713 -66.03 46.05 22.28
C GLU A 713 -64.63 46.69 22.31
N LEU A 714 -63.56 45.88 22.16
CA LEU A 714 -62.18 46.36 22.22
C LEU A 714 -61.62 46.64 20.81
N MET A 715 -60.77 47.65 20.70
CA MET A 715 -60.16 48.03 19.42
C MET A 715 -58.89 47.20 19.16
N ASP A 716 -58.64 46.86 17.89
CA ASP A 716 -57.37 46.21 17.47
C ASP A 716 -56.13 47.04 17.87
N ALA A 717 -56.29 48.35 18.02
CA ALA A 717 -55.26 49.26 18.51
C ALA A 717 -54.76 48.90 19.93
N ASP A 718 -55.63 48.37 20.80
CA ASP A 718 -55.24 47.95 22.16
C ASP A 718 -54.37 46.68 22.12
N ALA A 719 -54.68 45.75 21.21
CA ALA A 719 -53.90 44.54 20.98
C ALA A 719 -52.50 44.86 20.44
N ILE A 720 -52.43 45.75 19.45
CA ILE A 720 -51.17 46.24 18.88
C ILE A 720 -50.37 47.02 19.93
N GLY A 721 -51.03 47.90 20.71
CA GLY A 721 -50.41 48.68 21.77
C GLY A 721 -49.80 47.81 22.88
N PHE A 722 -50.51 46.76 23.32
CA PHE A 722 -49.97 45.78 24.27
C PHE A 722 -48.68 45.15 23.76
N ALA A 723 -48.69 44.69 22.51
CA ALA A 723 -47.53 44.05 21.91
C ALA A 723 -46.34 45.00 21.73
N GLN A 724 -46.59 46.25 21.34
CA GLN A 724 -45.55 47.29 21.23
C GLN A 724 -44.91 47.58 22.59
N GLN A 725 -45.68 47.61 23.68
CA GLN A 725 -45.14 47.79 25.04
C GLN A 725 -44.28 46.59 25.47
N VAL A 726 -44.69 45.36 25.13
CA VAL A 726 -43.87 44.17 25.37
C VAL A 726 -42.56 44.22 24.57
N VAL A 727 -42.60 44.66 23.31
CA VAL A 727 -41.40 44.87 22.49
C VAL A 727 -40.48 45.92 23.13
N ALA A 728 -41.02 47.05 23.59
CA ALA A 728 -40.24 48.10 24.24
C ALA A 728 -39.56 47.59 25.52
N LEU A 729 -40.28 46.82 26.35
CA LEU A 729 -39.72 46.17 27.54
C LEU A 729 -38.59 45.18 27.17
N ALA A 730 -38.84 44.34 26.16
CA ALA A 730 -37.88 43.33 25.72
C ALA A 730 -36.61 43.96 25.12
N ASP A 731 -36.74 45.01 24.30
CA ASP A 731 -35.58 45.71 23.70
C ASP A 731 -34.69 46.39 24.73
N ALA A 732 -35.31 46.92 25.79
CA ALA A 732 -34.62 47.50 26.93
C ALA A 732 -33.87 46.43 27.75
N LEU A 733 -34.43 45.22 27.91
CA LEU A 733 -33.88 44.18 28.77
C LEU A 733 -32.94 43.20 28.05
N VAL A 734 -33.16 42.91 26.77
CA VAL A 734 -32.50 41.81 26.06
C VAL A 734 -31.58 42.36 24.97
N CYS A 735 -30.32 41.95 25.00
CA CYS A 735 -29.43 42.15 23.86
C CYS A 735 -29.60 41.00 22.86
N PRO A 736 -29.80 41.27 21.55
CA PRO A 736 -29.88 40.22 20.54
C PRO A 736 -28.65 39.30 20.49
N THR A 737 -27.46 39.83 20.79
CA THR A 737 -26.21 39.08 20.77
C THR A 737 -25.87 38.47 22.13
N TYR A 738 -26.07 39.24 23.20
CA TYR A 738 -25.49 38.96 24.52
C TYR A 738 -26.51 38.55 25.58
N GLY A 739 -27.79 38.49 25.21
CA GLY A 739 -28.88 38.03 26.06
C GLY A 739 -29.23 39.00 27.19
N TRP A 740 -29.85 38.43 28.23
CA TRP A 740 -30.36 39.13 29.41
C TRP A 740 -29.26 39.53 30.40
N PRO A 741 -29.43 40.63 31.16
CA PRO A 741 -28.56 40.99 32.26
C PRO A 741 -28.73 39.99 33.42
N GLY A 742 -27.66 39.24 33.70
CA GLY A 742 -27.69 38.13 34.65
C GLY A 742 -26.58 38.16 35.69
N SER A 743 -25.51 38.93 35.47
CA SER A 743 -24.32 38.97 36.32
C SER A 743 -24.35 40.16 37.28
N ASN A 744 -24.14 39.90 38.57
CA ASN A 744 -23.97 40.92 39.61
C ASN A 744 -22.51 41.40 39.78
N LYS A 745 -21.58 40.93 38.94
CA LYS A 745 -20.13 41.20 39.08
C LYS A 745 -19.75 42.69 38.97
N SER A 746 -20.65 43.56 38.51
CA SER A 746 -20.39 45.01 38.47
C SER A 746 -20.41 45.67 39.84
N GLY A 747 -21.05 45.03 40.84
CA GLY A 747 -21.27 45.61 42.17
C GLY A 747 -22.31 46.75 42.24
N SER A 748 -22.87 47.20 41.11
CA SER A 748 -23.82 48.35 41.07
C SER A 748 -25.08 48.12 40.21
N TYR A 749 -25.04 47.18 39.26
CA TYR A 749 -26.14 46.82 38.37
C TYR A 749 -26.02 45.39 37.84
N TRP A 750 -27.11 44.80 37.38
CA TRP A 750 -27.03 43.53 36.65
C TRP A 750 -26.54 43.80 35.23
N ARG A 751 -25.51 43.08 34.77
CA ARG A 751 -25.03 43.19 33.39
C ARG A 751 -25.15 41.90 32.61
N ASN A 752 -25.31 42.03 31.31
CA ASN A 752 -25.17 40.91 30.39
C ASN A 752 -23.69 40.71 29.99
N SER A 753 -23.46 39.75 29.10
CA SER A 753 -22.14 39.32 28.62
C SER A 753 -21.17 40.41 28.21
N GLY A 754 -21.62 41.25 27.28
CA GLY A 754 -20.82 42.29 26.64
C GLY A 754 -20.98 43.62 27.33
N ASP A 755 -21.60 43.64 28.52
CA ASP A 755 -21.97 44.85 29.24
C ASP A 755 -22.80 45.83 28.38
N THR A 756 -23.57 45.31 27.41
CA THR A 756 -24.41 46.07 26.47
C THR A 756 -25.83 46.29 26.97
N ARG A 757 -26.22 45.57 28.02
CA ARG A 757 -27.45 45.77 28.78
C ARG A 757 -27.13 45.81 30.26
N ARG A 758 -27.47 46.92 30.91
CA ARG A 758 -27.34 47.11 32.36
C ARG A 758 -28.72 47.31 32.97
N LEU A 759 -29.05 46.53 33.98
CA LEU A 759 -30.33 46.57 34.66
C LEU A 759 -30.13 47.03 36.11
N HIS A 760 -30.75 48.15 36.44
CA HIS A 760 -30.69 48.82 37.73
C HIS A 760 -32.03 48.68 38.46
N PRO A 761 -32.03 48.65 39.82
CA PRO A 761 -30.86 48.60 40.72
C PRO A 761 -30.22 47.20 40.79
N LEU A 762 -29.09 47.02 41.50
CA LEU A 762 -28.54 45.68 41.74
C LEU A 762 -29.38 44.84 42.70
N GLN A 763 -29.99 45.48 43.70
CA GLN A 763 -30.82 44.82 44.71
C GLN A 763 -32.16 45.53 44.83
N LYS A 764 -33.18 44.80 45.27
CA LYS A 764 -34.51 45.35 45.50
C LYS A 764 -34.42 46.48 46.55
N PRO A 765 -34.91 47.70 46.25
CA PRO A 765 -34.94 48.78 47.23
C PRO A 765 -35.78 48.40 48.45
N SER A 766 -35.29 48.75 49.64
CA SER A 766 -35.97 48.52 50.93
C SER A 766 -37.19 49.38 51.15
#